data_AF-M1E8H7-F1
#
_entry.id   AF-M1E8H7-F1
#
_cell.length_a   1.000
_cell.length_b   1.000
_cell.length_c   1.000
_cell.angle_alpha   90.00
_cell.angle_beta   90.00
_cell.angle_gamma   90.00
#
_symmetry.space_group_name_H-M   'P 1'
#
loop_
_entity.id
_entity.type
_entity.pdbx_description
1 polymer ?
#
loop_
_entity_poly.entity_id
_entity_poly.type
_entity_poly.pdbx_seq_one_letter_code
_entity_poly.pdbx_strand_id
1 'polypeptide(L)'
;MSASGEDALKIGVYVCHCGENIAGAVDVEAVRKFAESLPNVAIARDYMFMCSDPGQELIKEDIRNGVVNRVVVAACTPRTHEPIFRKAVADAGLNKYFFEMANIRDQDSWAHWHDKAGATEKAKKLVASAVAKVRLAEPLEDSYVDVTKATLVIGAGVSGIFAALDIANMGYKVYLLDRQPSIGGNMAKLDKTFPTNDCSACILTPIMVSAGTHPNIELLTYSEVESIDGSIGNFKVLVRKKQTYIDWDKCTGCGACVEACPGKVDNEFNENMDKRKAVYIEFPQAVPKKAVVDIDHCLNCAARTIGTQPKTHPKTGEPILAPCEKACPTGACDRSKPWDPNGQIIEIKVGTIIAATGFKAMDKTPFKEYSPQSPNVLTSLQFERILSATGPTEGELLRPSDNQHPKTVAFISCVGSRDKNYHRYCSKVCCMYMLKEARLIKEKYPDLNVYIFFIDVRTAGKDFEEYYTYCRELGIRVIRGRVGGVDELPGDRLRVRAYDVDMGAPVELESDMVILATAIEPPPGIEELGRKLGIQCGGEGFLKELHTKLYPVETSVKGIYIAGCAQGPKDIPESVSQARAAAAAAAVPLTAGRVVVEPLISEVNPDKCSGCGICLPLCPYSAISWKEYGDKKRAHIDPALCTGCGVCASACPSRAITLHGFTTEQIESQIEALTF
;
A
#
# COMPACT_ATOMS: atom_id res chain seq x y z
N MET A 1 28.21 -21.38 35.73
CA MET A 1 29.59 -20.95 36.07
C MET A 1 29.48 -19.56 36.68
N SER A 2 30.01 -19.39 37.90
CA SER A 2 29.92 -18.16 38.69
C SER A 2 30.59 -16.98 37.98
N ALA A 3 29.84 -15.91 37.69
CA ALA A 3 30.34 -14.66 37.14
C ALA A 3 31.15 -13.91 38.22
N SER A 4 32.46 -14.12 38.22
CA SER A 4 33.42 -13.37 39.03
C SER A 4 34.21 -12.43 38.11
N GLY A 5 33.88 -11.13 38.18
CA GLY A 5 34.56 -10.03 37.50
C GLY A 5 33.61 -9.19 36.65
N GLU A 6 33.16 -8.03 37.16
CA GLU A 6 32.57 -7.00 36.29
C GLU A 6 33.68 -6.48 35.37
N ASP A 7 33.67 -6.89 34.10
CA ASP A 7 34.56 -6.31 33.10
C ASP A 7 34.34 -4.80 33.04
N ALA A 8 35.42 -4.02 33.20
CA ALA A 8 35.36 -2.57 33.14
C ALA A 8 34.69 -2.11 31.83
N LEU A 9 33.78 -1.14 31.91
CA LEU A 9 33.04 -0.62 30.77
C LEU A 9 33.97 0.08 29.76
N LYS A 10 33.98 -0.39 28.50
CA LYS A 10 34.84 0.09 27.41
C LYS A 10 34.02 0.30 26.14
N ILE A 11 33.82 1.55 25.76
CA ILE A 11 32.98 1.93 24.61
C ILE A 11 33.86 2.20 23.40
N GLY A 12 33.51 1.62 22.26
CA GLY A 12 34.05 1.98 20.95
C GLY A 12 33.11 2.92 20.21
N VAL A 13 33.62 4.07 19.78
CA VAL A 13 32.85 5.03 18.96
C VAL A 13 33.40 5.03 17.53
N TYR A 14 32.53 4.80 16.55
CA TYR A 14 32.92 4.72 15.14
C TYR A 14 32.15 5.75 14.31
N VAL A 15 32.87 6.74 13.76
CA VAL A 15 32.27 7.88 13.04
C VAL A 15 32.40 7.65 11.53
N CYS A 16 31.25 7.62 10.83
CA CYS A 16 31.22 7.37 9.40
C CYS A 16 31.34 8.67 8.60
N HIS A 17 32.10 8.66 7.51
CA HIS A 17 32.13 9.77 6.55
C HIS A 17 30.96 9.70 5.56
N CYS A 18 30.57 8.47 5.18
CA CYS A 18 29.55 8.20 4.17
C CYS A 18 29.87 8.90 2.82
N GLY A 19 31.15 8.90 2.44
CA GLY A 19 31.67 9.77 1.38
C GLY A 19 31.52 11.23 1.78
N GLU A 20 30.93 12.06 0.92
CA GLU A 20 30.62 13.46 1.24
C GLU A 20 29.28 13.66 1.96
N ASN A 21 28.49 12.60 2.16
CA ASN A 21 27.16 12.76 2.76
C ASN A 21 27.21 13.23 4.21
N ILE A 22 28.20 12.79 5.00
CA ILE A 22 28.45 13.31 6.35
C ILE A 22 29.64 14.27 6.31
N ALA A 23 30.78 13.85 5.75
CA ALA A 23 32.01 14.65 5.75
C ALA A 23 31.90 16.02 5.03
N GLY A 24 30.97 16.15 4.07
CA GLY A 24 30.72 17.41 3.38
C GLY A 24 30.17 18.50 4.30
N ALA A 25 29.39 18.13 5.32
CA ALA A 25 28.73 19.06 6.23
C ALA A 25 29.13 18.91 7.70
N VAL A 26 29.84 17.84 8.08
CA VAL A 26 30.29 17.58 9.45
C VAL A 26 31.80 17.37 9.43
N ASP A 27 32.53 18.01 10.33
CA ASP A 27 33.95 17.70 10.57
C ASP A 27 34.06 16.39 11.36
N VAL A 28 34.18 15.29 10.62
CA VAL A 28 34.24 13.93 11.16
C VAL A 28 35.43 13.74 12.09
N GLU A 29 36.58 14.32 11.77
CA GLU A 29 37.78 14.22 12.61
C GLU A 29 37.57 14.93 13.95
N ALA A 30 36.93 16.10 13.94
CA ALA A 30 36.58 16.83 15.17
C ALA A 30 35.57 16.07 16.03
N VAL A 31 34.57 15.41 15.42
CA VAL A 31 33.60 14.56 16.15
C VAL A 31 34.29 13.35 16.76
N ARG A 32 35.17 12.68 16.01
CA ARG A 32 35.96 11.53 16.48
C ARG A 32 36.90 11.93 17.63
N LYS A 33 37.60 13.07 17.52
CA LYS A 33 38.43 13.63 18.62
C LYS A 33 37.61 13.94 19.86
N PHE A 34 36.44 14.55 19.69
CA PHE A 34 35.54 14.82 20.80
C PHE A 34 35.07 13.52 21.48
N ALA A 35 34.74 12.48 20.71
CA ALA A 35 34.29 11.20 21.26
C ALA A 35 35.30 10.56 22.22
N GLU A 36 36.61 10.72 21.99
CA GLU A 36 37.66 10.23 22.91
C GLU A 36 37.63 10.88 24.29
N SER A 37 37.09 12.09 24.40
CA SER A 37 36.97 12.81 25.67
C SER A 37 35.78 12.35 26.52
N LEU A 38 34.88 11.54 25.94
CA LEU A 38 33.66 11.12 26.62
C LEU A 38 33.92 10.00 27.64
N PRO A 39 33.14 9.94 28.74
CA PRO A 39 33.30 8.91 29.76
C PRO A 39 33.21 7.49 29.20
N ASN A 40 34.11 6.62 29.65
CA ASN A 40 34.18 5.19 29.29
C ASN A 40 34.49 4.89 27.80
N VAL A 41 34.75 5.89 26.96
CA VAL A 41 35.22 5.66 25.59
C VAL A 41 36.67 5.19 25.61
N ALA A 42 36.87 3.93 25.23
CA ALA A 42 38.20 3.31 25.18
C ALA A 42 38.89 3.56 23.83
N ILE A 43 38.10 3.72 22.75
CA ILE A 43 38.61 3.99 21.41
C ILE A 43 37.59 4.76 20.58
N ALA A 44 38.06 5.69 19.75
CA ALA A 44 37.25 6.34 18.74
C ALA A 44 37.95 6.31 17.37
N ARG A 45 37.27 5.76 16.37
CA ARG A 45 37.77 5.64 15.00
C ARG A 45 36.81 6.31 14.02
N ASP A 46 37.32 6.71 12.88
CA ASP A 46 36.52 7.13 11.74
C ASP A 46 36.89 6.33 10.49
N TYR A 47 35.91 6.11 9.61
CA TYR A 47 36.14 5.38 8.37
C TYR A 47 35.16 5.83 7.28
N MET A 48 35.59 5.69 6.02
CA MET A 48 34.86 6.18 4.85
C MET A 48 33.43 5.63 4.80
N PHE A 49 33.27 4.31 4.96
CA PHE A 49 31.97 3.63 4.91
C PHE A 49 31.89 2.58 6.02
N MET A 50 31.40 2.96 7.20
CA MET A 50 31.29 2.04 8.35
C MET A 50 30.44 0.79 8.05
N CYS A 51 29.47 0.87 7.14
CA CYS A 51 28.63 -0.28 6.77
C CYS A 51 29.28 -1.27 5.80
N SER A 52 30.42 -0.91 5.19
CA SER A 52 31.17 -1.83 4.31
C SER A 52 31.91 -2.91 5.10
N ASP A 53 32.34 -3.98 4.43
CA ASP A 53 33.06 -5.09 5.10
C ASP A 53 34.28 -4.60 5.91
N PRO A 54 35.17 -3.71 5.41
CA PRO A 54 36.26 -3.20 6.23
C PRO A 54 35.78 -2.40 7.45
N GLY A 55 34.70 -1.61 7.30
CA GLY A 55 34.12 -0.84 8.41
C GLY A 55 33.54 -1.73 9.50
N GLN A 56 32.85 -2.81 9.11
CA GLN A 56 32.34 -3.81 10.05
C GLN A 56 33.49 -4.60 10.71
N GLU A 57 34.55 -4.93 9.97
CA GLU A 57 35.67 -5.68 10.51
C GLU A 57 36.46 -4.88 11.56
N LEU A 58 36.60 -3.56 11.39
CA LEU A 58 37.16 -2.69 12.44
C LEU A 58 36.43 -2.85 13.78
N ILE A 59 35.09 -2.85 13.75
CA ILE A 59 34.27 -3.05 14.96
C ILE A 59 34.49 -4.46 15.53
N LYS A 60 34.49 -5.47 14.66
CA LYS A 60 34.64 -6.88 15.05
C LYS A 60 36.01 -7.16 15.67
N GLU A 61 37.08 -6.61 15.11
CA GLU A 61 38.44 -6.75 15.63
C GLU A 61 38.58 -6.09 17.00
N ASP A 62 38.11 -4.86 17.18
CA ASP A 62 38.17 -4.17 18.47
C ASP A 62 37.38 -4.93 19.57
N ILE A 63 36.25 -5.55 19.22
CA ILE A 63 35.50 -6.42 20.13
C ILE A 63 36.30 -7.70 20.45
N ARG A 64 36.76 -8.45 19.43
CA ARG A 64 37.48 -9.72 19.62
C ARG A 64 38.79 -9.55 20.39
N ASN A 65 39.46 -8.41 20.21
CA ASN A 65 40.68 -8.06 20.92
C ASN A 65 40.43 -7.57 22.36
N GLY A 66 39.16 -7.49 22.81
CA GLY A 66 38.80 -7.05 24.16
C GLY A 66 39.01 -5.56 24.42
N VAL A 67 39.16 -4.76 23.35
CA VAL A 67 39.32 -3.30 23.41
C VAL A 67 38.00 -2.66 23.83
N VAL A 68 36.87 -3.20 23.36
CA VAL A 68 35.54 -2.64 23.62
C VAL A 68 34.53 -3.73 24.00
N ASN A 69 33.57 -3.38 24.86
CA ASN A 69 32.42 -4.21 25.24
C ASN A 69 31.08 -3.46 25.08
N ARG A 70 31.10 -2.26 24.49
CA ARG A 70 29.94 -1.47 24.03
C ARG A 70 30.31 -0.76 22.72
N VAL A 71 29.35 -0.58 21.82
CA VAL A 71 29.59 0.03 20.50
C VAL A 71 28.62 1.17 20.23
N VAL A 72 29.15 2.29 19.78
CA VAL A 72 28.39 3.40 19.19
C VAL A 72 28.83 3.61 17.75
N VAL A 73 27.89 3.61 16.82
CA VAL A 73 28.16 4.02 15.43
C VAL A 73 27.46 5.34 15.13
N ALA A 74 28.25 6.37 14.81
CA ALA A 74 27.77 7.67 14.40
C ALA A 74 27.71 7.75 12.87
N ALA A 75 26.53 7.55 12.29
CA ALA A 75 26.36 7.41 10.85
C ALA A 75 24.95 7.81 10.38
N CYS A 76 24.28 6.93 9.64
CA CYS A 76 22.97 7.14 9.04
C CYS A 76 21.80 6.73 9.96
N THR A 77 20.61 6.58 9.39
CA THR A 77 19.41 6.19 10.15
C THR A 77 19.47 4.75 10.69
N PRO A 78 19.11 4.52 11.97
CA PRO A 78 18.99 3.16 12.53
C PRO A 78 17.95 2.32 11.78
N ARG A 79 16.94 2.94 11.15
CA ARG A 79 15.86 2.25 10.44
C ARG A 79 16.34 1.28 9.35
N THR A 80 17.55 1.46 8.81
CA THR A 80 18.08 0.63 7.71
C THR A 80 19.35 -0.11 8.08
N HIS A 81 20.25 0.49 8.87
CA HIS A 81 21.59 -0.04 9.09
C HIS A 81 21.84 -0.55 10.51
N GLU A 82 20.97 -0.27 11.48
CA GLU A 82 21.07 -0.86 12.82
C GLU A 82 21.13 -2.40 12.77
N PRO A 83 20.31 -3.11 11.95
CA PRO A 83 20.42 -4.56 11.86
C PRO A 83 21.79 -5.07 11.37
N ILE A 84 22.45 -4.30 10.50
CA ILE A 84 23.78 -4.64 9.96
C ILE A 84 24.82 -4.56 11.09
N PHE A 85 24.83 -3.47 11.84
CA PHE A 85 25.79 -3.27 12.93
C PHE A 85 25.52 -4.17 14.13
N ARG A 86 24.24 -4.38 14.50
CA ARG A 86 23.86 -5.37 15.53
C ARG A 86 24.35 -6.76 15.15
N LYS A 87 24.24 -7.16 13.87
CA LYS A 87 24.81 -8.42 13.39
C LYS A 87 26.33 -8.44 13.49
N ALA A 88 27.03 -7.37 13.07
CA ALA A 88 28.48 -7.30 13.18
C ALA A 88 28.97 -7.44 14.64
N VAL A 89 28.28 -6.80 15.58
CA VAL A 89 28.53 -6.91 17.03
C VAL A 89 28.30 -8.35 17.52
N ALA A 90 27.19 -8.99 17.11
CA ALA A 90 26.90 -10.39 17.44
C ALA A 90 27.93 -11.37 16.87
N ASP A 91 28.33 -11.20 15.61
CA ASP A 91 29.33 -12.03 14.93
C ASP A 91 30.72 -11.95 15.61
N ALA A 92 30.97 -10.90 16.39
CA ALA A 92 32.19 -10.73 17.18
C ALA A 92 32.08 -11.31 18.61
N GLY A 93 30.92 -11.87 18.98
CA GLY A 93 30.67 -12.49 20.28
C GLY A 93 30.13 -11.54 21.36
N LEU A 94 29.79 -10.30 21.01
CA LEU A 94 29.19 -9.34 21.93
C LEU A 94 27.66 -9.34 21.80
N ASN A 95 26.94 -9.13 22.91
CA ASN A 95 25.48 -9.02 22.85
C ASN A 95 25.09 -7.87 21.91
N LYS A 96 24.24 -8.13 20.92
CA LYS A 96 23.88 -7.14 19.89
C LYS A 96 23.12 -5.92 20.42
N TYR A 97 22.60 -5.96 21.64
CA TYR A 97 21.95 -4.83 22.32
C TYR A 97 22.94 -3.95 23.08
N PHE A 98 24.23 -4.32 23.13
CA PHE A 98 25.33 -3.44 23.54
C PHE A 98 25.77 -2.49 22.42
N PHE A 99 24.82 -2.08 21.59
CA PHE A 99 25.00 -1.25 20.42
C PHE A 99 24.00 -0.09 20.45
N GLU A 100 24.48 1.12 20.14
CA GLU A 100 23.63 2.30 19.92
C GLU A 100 24.07 3.03 18.64
N MET A 101 23.12 3.68 17.96
CA MET A 101 23.40 4.43 16.73
C MET A 101 23.13 5.92 16.92
N ALA A 102 24.13 6.76 16.64
CA ALA A 102 23.95 8.21 16.54
C ALA A 102 23.69 8.60 15.08
N ASN A 103 22.50 9.12 14.78
CA ASN A 103 22.13 9.52 13.42
C ASN A 103 22.65 10.93 13.10
N ILE A 104 23.88 11.02 12.60
CA ILE A 104 24.54 12.29 12.24
C ILE A 104 24.44 12.61 10.73
N ARG A 105 23.62 11.86 9.98
CA ARG A 105 23.38 12.12 8.56
C ARG A 105 21.99 12.70 8.30
N ASP A 106 20.97 11.86 8.43
CA ASP A 106 19.59 12.19 8.09
C ASP A 106 19.04 13.27 9.06
N GLN A 107 19.48 13.26 10.31
CA GLN A 107 19.08 14.23 11.34
C GLN A 107 20.07 15.38 11.53
N ASP A 108 21.17 15.43 10.77
CA ASP A 108 22.23 16.42 10.96
C ASP A 108 22.85 16.86 9.63
N SER A 109 23.84 16.15 9.09
CA SER A 109 24.59 16.59 7.90
C SER A 109 23.71 16.97 6.69
N TRP A 110 22.64 16.21 6.40
CA TRP A 110 21.72 16.50 5.29
C TRP A 110 20.74 17.63 5.60
N ALA A 111 20.37 17.81 6.87
CA ALA A 111 19.49 18.91 7.29
C ALA A 111 20.23 20.25 7.36
N HIS A 112 21.54 20.19 7.63
CA HIS A 112 22.38 21.34 7.97
C HIS A 112 23.58 21.50 7.03
N TRP A 113 23.42 21.08 5.76
CA TRP A 113 24.48 21.09 4.75
C TRP A 113 25.15 22.45 4.53
N HIS A 114 24.47 23.55 4.88
CA HIS A 114 24.93 24.93 4.73
C HIS A 114 25.67 25.46 5.97
N ASP A 115 25.58 24.80 7.13
CA ASP A 115 26.20 25.23 8.39
C ASP A 115 27.09 24.11 8.95
N LYS A 116 28.32 24.03 8.43
CA LYS A 116 29.27 22.99 8.82
C LYS A 116 29.68 23.07 10.29
N ALA A 117 29.78 24.28 10.85
CA ALA A 117 30.16 24.46 12.25
C ALA A 117 29.03 24.01 13.18
N GLY A 118 27.80 24.46 12.93
CA GLY A 118 26.63 24.06 13.72
C GLY A 118 26.32 22.57 13.59
N ALA A 119 26.44 21.99 12.39
CA ALA A 119 26.29 20.55 12.17
C ALA A 119 27.35 19.75 12.94
N THR A 120 28.61 20.19 12.94
CA THR A 120 29.68 19.52 13.71
C THR A 120 29.40 19.52 15.22
N GLU A 121 28.97 20.65 15.79
CA GLU A 121 28.62 20.72 17.21
C GLU A 121 27.37 19.88 17.54
N LYS A 122 26.40 19.83 16.64
CA LYS A 122 25.24 18.95 16.78
C LYS A 122 25.64 17.48 16.73
N ALA A 123 26.50 17.07 15.80
CA ALA A 123 27.02 15.70 15.70
C ALA A 123 27.69 15.26 17.01
N LYS A 124 28.52 16.12 17.61
CA LYS A 124 29.16 15.86 18.91
C LYS A 124 28.13 15.56 19.99
N LYS A 125 27.07 16.38 20.11
CA LYS A 125 25.99 16.19 21.08
C LYS A 125 25.23 14.88 20.84
N LEU A 126 24.93 14.55 19.58
CA LEU A 126 24.28 13.28 19.22
C LEU A 126 25.14 12.06 19.61
N VAL A 127 26.46 12.13 19.37
CA VAL A 127 27.40 11.08 19.78
C VAL A 127 27.45 10.96 21.30
N ALA A 128 27.55 12.07 22.03
CA ALA A 128 27.56 12.06 23.48
C ALA A 128 26.29 11.44 24.08
N SER A 129 25.12 11.78 23.52
CA SER A 129 23.84 11.20 23.92
C SER A 129 23.79 9.69 23.67
N ALA A 130 24.28 9.21 22.52
CA ALA A 130 24.36 7.78 22.23
C ALA A 130 25.33 7.03 23.16
N VAL A 131 26.49 7.62 23.44
CA VAL A 131 27.46 7.10 24.41
C VAL A 131 26.84 7.01 25.80
N ALA A 132 26.12 8.04 26.24
CA ALA A 132 25.45 8.07 27.54
C ALA A 132 24.43 6.93 27.69
N LYS A 133 23.63 6.66 26.65
CA LYS A 133 22.68 5.54 26.64
C LYS A 133 23.35 4.18 26.72
N VAL A 134 24.34 3.92 25.85
CA VAL A 134 24.94 2.59 25.71
C VAL A 134 25.71 2.16 26.97
N ARG A 135 26.15 3.13 27.80
CA ARG A 135 26.77 2.87 29.11
C ARG A 135 25.85 2.06 30.04
N LEU A 136 24.56 2.31 29.94
CA LEU A 136 23.52 1.68 30.74
C LEU A 136 22.83 0.53 29.97
N ALA A 137 23.40 0.08 28.85
CA ALA A 137 22.86 -1.04 28.10
C ALA A 137 23.07 -2.35 28.87
N GLU A 138 22.01 -3.12 28.96
CA GLU A 138 21.94 -4.46 29.56
C GLU A 138 21.88 -5.53 28.46
N PRO A 139 22.41 -6.74 28.70
CA PRO A 139 22.31 -7.80 27.72
C PRO A 139 20.85 -8.23 27.59
N LEU A 140 20.33 -8.22 26.37
CA LEU A 140 18.99 -8.72 26.09
C LEU A 140 19.06 -9.96 25.19
N GLU A 141 18.08 -10.85 25.33
CA GLU A 141 18.00 -12.09 24.56
C GLU A 141 16.83 -12.06 23.59
N ASP A 142 17.09 -12.50 22.36
CA ASP A 142 16.03 -12.67 21.37
C ASP A 142 15.03 -13.72 21.85
N SER A 143 13.75 -13.38 21.75
CA SER A 143 12.68 -14.36 21.85
C SER A 143 12.18 -14.72 20.45
N TYR A 144 11.53 -15.88 20.34
CA TYR A 144 11.01 -16.38 19.08
C TYR A 144 9.52 -16.62 19.22
N VAL A 145 8.76 -16.23 18.20
CA VAL A 145 7.35 -16.59 18.07
C VAL A 145 7.16 -17.40 16.80
N ASP A 146 6.30 -18.41 16.90
CA ASP A 146 5.92 -19.21 15.74
C ASP A 146 5.15 -18.36 14.73
N VAL A 147 5.29 -18.70 13.45
CA VAL A 147 4.64 -18.01 12.35
C VAL A 147 3.45 -18.84 11.86
N THR A 148 2.26 -18.23 11.90
CA THR A 148 1.07 -18.77 11.24
C THR A 148 1.34 -18.87 9.74
N LYS A 149 1.25 -20.09 9.18
CA LYS A 149 1.53 -20.39 7.77
C LYS A 149 0.41 -19.97 6.80
N ALA A 150 -0.05 -18.74 6.95
CA ALA A 150 -1.07 -18.13 6.11
C ALA A 150 -0.76 -16.66 5.81
N THR A 151 -1.14 -16.18 4.63
CA THR A 151 -1.02 -14.76 4.24
C THR A 151 -2.39 -14.16 3.96
N LEU A 152 -2.61 -12.90 4.34
CA LEU A 152 -3.74 -12.10 3.86
C LEU A 152 -3.27 -11.17 2.75
N VAL A 153 -3.94 -11.19 1.60
CA VAL A 153 -3.75 -10.21 0.52
C VAL A 153 -4.98 -9.31 0.45
N ILE A 154 -4.79 -8.01 0.63
CA ILE A 154 -5.85 -6.99 0.68
C ILE A 154 -5.89 -6.24 -0.66
N GLY A 155 -6.95 -6.48 -1.44
CA GLY A 155 -7.12 -5.98 -2.81
C GLY A 155 -6.73 -7.04 -3.83
N ALA A 156 -7.65 -7.41 -4.70
CA ALA A 156 -7.54 -8.49 -5.68
C ALA A 156 -7.52 -7.98 -7.12
N GLY A 157 -6.87 -6.83 -7.35
CA GLY A 157 -6.40 -6.46 -8.68
C GLY A 157 -5.23 -7.34 -9.14
N VAL A 158 -4.65 -7.03 -10.30
CA VAL A 158 -3.54 -7.81 -10.88
C VAL A 158 -2.39 -8.07 -9.90
N SER A 159 -1.98 -7.07 -9.11
CA SER A 159 -0.95 -7.24 -8.08
C SER A 159 -1.37 -8.22 -6.97
N GLY A 160 -2.60 -8.10 -6.45
CA GLY A 160 -3.07 -9.02 -5.41
C GLY A 160 -3.20 -10.46 -5.89
N ILE A 161 -3.68 -10.65 -7.12
CA ILE A 161 -3.80 -11.97 -7.75
C ILE A 161 -2.44 -12.64 -7.87
N PHE A 162 -1.42 -11.96 -8.41
CA PHE A 162 -0.08 -12.53 -8.55
C PHE A 162 0.60 -12.78 -7.21
N ALA A 163 0.44 -11.87 -6.24
CA ALA A 163 0.97 -12.08 -4.90
C ALA A 163 0.35 -13.33 -4.24
N ALA A 164 -0.98 -13.48 -4.35
CA ALA A 164 -1.68 -14.64 -3.82
C ALA A 164 -1.28 -15.94 -4.50
N LEU A 165 -1.21 -15.97 -5.83
CA LEU A 165 -0.81 -17.14 -6.60
C LEU A 165 0.61 -17.60 -6.23
N ASP A 166 1.58 -16.69 -6.15
CA ASP A 166 2.96 -17.06 -5.86
C ASP A 166 3.12 -17.64 -4.45
N ILE A 167 2.48 -17.04 -3.43
CA ILE A 167 2.50 -17.57 -2.06
C ILE A 167 1.77 -18.93 -1.99
N ALA A 168 0.64 -19.04 -2.68
CA ALA A 168 -0.16 -20.26 -2.68
C ALA A 168 0.55 -21.43 -3.40
N ASN A 169 1.29 -21.13 -4.47
CA ASN A 169 2.14 -22.08 -5.19
C ASN A 169 3.33 -22.56 -4.36
N MET A 170 3.82 -21.75 -3.42
CA MET A 170 4.80 -22.18 -2.41
C MET A 170 4.19 -23.12 -1.34
N GLY A 171 2.89 -23.36 -1.37
CA GLY A 171 2.19 -24.29 -0.47
C GLY A 171 1.57 -23.63 0.77
N TYR A 172 1.56 -22.29 0.85
CA TYR A 172 0.98 -21.58 2.00
C TYR A 172 -0.48 -21.22 1.77
N LYS A 173 -1.29 -21.19 2.83
CA LYS A 173 -2.67 -20.70 2.78
C LYS A 173 -2.68 -19.22 2.47
N VAL A 174 -3.58 -18.78 1.59
CA VAL A 174 -3.79 -17.36 1.29
C VAL A 174 -5.26 -17.01 1.42
N TYR A 175 -5.56 -15.91 2.09
CA TYR A 175 -6.85 -15.24 2.02
C TYR A 175 -6.71 -14.07 1.05
N LEU A 176 -7.42 -14.12 -0.09
CA LEU A 176 -7.41 -13.05 -1.09
C LEU A 176 -8.70 -12.24 -0.94
N LEU A 177 -8.59 -11.07 -0.35
CA LEU A 177 -9.73 -10.22 0.02
C LEU A 177 -9.93 -9.11 -0.99
N ASP A 178 -11.18 -8.89 -1.42
CA ASP A 178 -11.57 -7.73 -2.21
C ASP A 178 -12.91 -7.16 -1.74
N ARG A 179 -13.02 -5.84 -1.77
CA ARG A 179 -14.26 -5.13 -1.41
C ARG A 179 -15.36 -5.32 -2.45
N GLN A 180 -14.97 -5.60 -3.70
CA GLN A 180 -15.88 -5.84 -4.81
C GLN A 180 -16.31 -7.31 -4.87
N PRO A 181 -17.47 -7.62 -5.50
CA PRO A 181 -17.95 -8.98 -5.65
C PRO A 181 -17.03 -9.91 -6.45
N SER A 182 -16.15 -9.33 -7.28
CA SER A 182 -15.21 -10.04 -8.14
C SER A 182 -13.79 -9.50 -7.99
N ILE A 183 -12.80 -10.38 -8.21
CA ILE A 183 -11.41 -9.99 -8.41
C ILE A 183 -11.20 -9.43 -9.84
N GLY A 184 -10.06 -8.78 -10.08
CA GLY A 184 -9.64 -8.26 -11.40
C GLY A 184 -9.19 -6.78 -11.37
N GLY A 185 -9.81 -5.97 -10.52
CA GLY A 185 -9.47 -4.54 -10.35
C GLY A 185 -9.58 -3.72 -11.64
N ASN A 186 -8.85 -2.60 -11.72
CA ASN A 186 -8.91 -1.68 -12.87
C ASN A 186 -8.46 -2.34 -14.19
N MET A 187 -7.62 -3.39 -14.15
CA MET A 187 -7.19 -4.09 -15.35
C MET A 187 -8.37 -4.76 -16.07
N ALA A 188 -9.39 -5.21 -15.34
CA ALA A 188 -10.60 -5.79 -15.94
C ALA A 188 -11.43 -4.78 -16.76
N LYS A 189 -11.23 -3.47 -16.52
CA LYS A 189 -11.91 -2.39 -17.24
C LYS A 189 -11.26 -2.05 -18.59
N LEU A 190 -10.00 -2.44 -18.79
CA LEU A 190 -9.23 -2.09 -19.99
C LEU A 190 -9.62 -2.99 -21.17
N ASP A 191 -9.59 -2.46 -22.39
CA ASP A 191 -9.76 -3.28 -23.59
C ASP A 191 -8.46 -4.03 -23.93
N LYS A 192 -7.39 -3.26 -24.21
CA LYS A 192 -6.03 -3.77 -24.47
C LYS A 192 -5.00 -3.20 -23.49
N THR A 193 -3.82 -3.83 -23.44
CA THR A 193 -2.68 -3.39 -22.63
C THR A 193 -1.47 -3.06 -23.49
N PHE A 194 -0.84 -1.90 -23.26
CA PHE A 194 0.43 -1.55 -23.88
C PHE A 194 1.60 -2.35 -23.25
N PRO A 195 2.73 -2.52 -23.96
CA PRO A 195 2.99 -2.11 -25.35
C PRO A 195 2.57 -3.17 -26.37
N THR A 196 2.10 -4.34 -25.93
CA THR A 196 1.82 -5.48 -26.82
C THR A 196 0.46 -5.41 -27.52
N ASN A 197 -0.46 -4.58 -27.01
CA ASN A 197 -1.87 -4.54 -27.41
C ASN A 197 -2.61 -5.87 -27.19
N ASP A 198 -2.13 -6.71 -26.27
CA ASP A 198 -2.87 -7.88 -25.82
C ASP A 198 -4.22 -7.47 -25.25
N CYS A 199 -5.23 -8.30 -25.47
CA CYS A 199 -6.51 -8.10 -24.81
C CYS A 199 -6.36 -8.31 -23.31
N SER A 200 -6.79 -7.32 -22.52
CA SER A 200 -6.68 -7.37 -21.06
C SER A 200 -7.38 -8.60 -20.50
N ALA A 201 -8.58 -8.92 -21.00
CA ALA A 201 -9.33 -10.10 -20.59
C ALA A 201 -8.58 -11.41 -20.94
N CYS A 202 -7.93 -11.49 -22.10
CA CYS A 202 -7.19 -12.69 -22.51
C CYS A 202 -6.04 -13.04 -21.56
N ILE A 203 -5.42 -12.05 -20.92
CA ILE A 203 -4.31 -12.27 -19.99
C ILE A 203 -4.77 -12.27 -18.52
N LEU A 204 -5.80 -11.49 -18.17
CA LEU A 204 -6.31 -11.37 -16.80
C LEU A 204 -7.28 -12.48 -16.42
N THR A 205 -8.22 -12.85 -17.30
CA THR A 205 -9.24 -13.87 -16.95
C THR A 205 -8.63 -15.22 -16.59
N PRO A 206 -7.61 -15.76 -17.30
CA PRO A 206 -6.99 -17.02 -16.91
C PRO A 206 -6.33 -16.98 -15.53
N ILE A 207 -5.68 -15.86 -15.16
CA ILE A 207 -5.05 -15.71 -13.83
C ILE A 207 -6.10 -15.51 -12.73
N MET A 208 -7.22 -14.84 -13.02
CA MET A 208 -8.35 -14.75 -12.09
C MET A 208 -8.94 -16.13 -11.83
N VAL A 209 -9.19 -16.92 -12.87
CA VAL A 209 -9.67 -18.31 -12.74
C VAL A 209 -8.68 -19.13 -11.93
N SER A 210 -7.39 -19.05 -12.26
CA SER A 210 -6.33 -19.75 -11.53
C SER A 210 -6.37 -19.43 -10.04
N ALA A 211 -6.49 -18.15 -9.67
CA ALA A 211 -6.59 -17.75 -8.27
C ALA A 211 -7.89 -18.22 -7.61
N GLY A 212 -9.02 -18.16 -8.32
CA GLY A 212 -10.33 -18.55 -7.79
C GLY A 212 -10.53 -20.06 -7.64
N THR A 213 -9.75 -20.88 -8.34
CA THR A 213 -9.79 -22.35 -8.22
C THR A 213 -8.59 -22.94 -7.47
N HIS A 214 -7.66 -22.11 -7.00
CA HIS A 214 -6.45 -22.60 -6.35
C HIS A 214 -6.77 -23.20 -4.97
N PRO A 215 -6.32 -24.44 -4.64
CA PRO A 215 -6.70 -25.12 -3.39
C PRO A 215 -6.22 -24.40 -2.12
N ASN A 216 -5.10 -23.66 -2.21
CA ASN A 216 -4.55 -22.89 -1.10
C ASN A 216 -5.07 -21.44 -1.03
N ILE A 217 -5.89 -20.97 -1.97
CA ILE A 217 -6.43 -19.61 -1.95
C ILE A 217 -7.91 -19.66 -1.52
N GLU A 218 -8.25 -18.86 -0.52
CA GLU A 218 -9.62 -18.58 -0.14
C GLU A 218 -9.98 -17.17 -0.60
N LEU A 219 -10.93 -17.09 -1.53
CA LEU A 219 -11.45 -15.82 -1.99
C LEU A 219 -12.42 -15.25 -0.95
N LEU A 220 -12.08 -14.08 -0.42
CA LEU A 220 -12.93 -13.26 0.43
C LEU A 220 -13.36 -12.02 -0.36
N THR A 221 -14.06 -12.23 -1.48
CA THR A 221 -14.67 -11.14 -2.25
C THR A 221 -15.90 -10.58 -1.53
N TYR A 222 -16.31 -9.38 -1.91
CA TYR A 222 -17.37 -8.61 -1.24
C TYR A 222 -17.14 -8.48 0.27
N SER A 223 -15.88 -8.32 0.67
CA SER A 223 -15.44 -8.31 2.07
C SER A 223 -14.43 -7.20 2.34
N GLU A 224 -14.39 -6.70 3.57
CA GLU A 224 -13.52 -5.60 3.99
C GLU A 224 -12.84 -5.90 5.32
N VAL A 225 -11.67 -5.32 5.54
CA VAL A 225 -10.96 -5.45 6.82
C VAL A 225 -11.55 -4.49 7.84
N GLU A 226 -11.99 -5.05 8.97
CA GLU A 226 -12.56 -4.31 10.09
C GLU A 226 -11.46 -3.88 11.08
N SER A 227 -10.65 -4.83 11.56
CA SER A 227 -9.50 -4.57 12.43
C SER A 227 -8.35 -5.53 12.15
N ILE A 228 -7.14 -5.10 12.49
CA ILE A 228 -5.92 -5.92 12.46
C ILE A 228 -5.23 -5.72 13.79
N ASP A 229 -5.03 -6.81 14.51
CA ASP A 229 -4.34 -6.86 15.79
C ASP A 229 -3.18 -7.84 15.71
N GLY A 230 -2.24 -7.74 16.65
CA GLY A 230 -1.07 -8.62 16.74
C GLY A 230 0.16 -8.07 16.02
N SER A 231 1.10 -8.97 15.74
CA SER A 231 2.45 -8.66 15.25
C SER A 231 2.90 -9.69 14.21
N ILE A 232 4.07 -9.47 13.60
CA ILE A 232 4.65 -10.39 12.61
C ILE A 232 4.53 -11.85 13.06
N GLY A 233 4.00 -12.71 12.19
CA GLY A 233 3.79 -14.12 12.45
C GLY A 233 2.45 -14.48 13.09
N ASN A 234 1.79 -13.53 13.77
CA ASN A 234 0.58 -13.78 14.56
C ASN A 234 -0.44 -12.64 14.46
N PHE A 235 -0.77 -12.23 13.24
CA PHE A 235 -1.84 -11.26 13.04
C PHE A 235 -3.22 -11.92 13.20
N LYS A 236 -4.08 -11.25 13.94
CA LYS A 236 -5.50 -11.53 14.05
C LYS A 236 -6.25 -10.47 13.25
N VAL A 237 -6.96 -10.89 12.21
CA VAL A 237 -7.68 -9.97 11.33
C VAL A 237 -9.17 -10.26 11.43
N LEU A 238 -9.96 -9.23 11.75
CA LEU A 238 -11.40 -9.27 11.64
C LEU A 238 -11.81 -8.82 10.25
N VAL A 239 -12.52 -9.68 9.52
CA VAL A 239 -13.00 -9.43 8.16
C VAL A 239 -14.52 -9.36 8.18
N ARG A 240 -15.06 -8.27 7.66
CA ARG A 240 -16.50 -8.09 7.44
C ARG A 240 -16.87 -8.59 6.05
N LYS A 241 -17.62 -9.70 5.99
CA LYS A 241 -18.26 -10.20 4.77
C LYS A 241 -19.61 -9.51 4.60
N LYS A 242 -19.75 -8.72 3.54
CA LYS A 242 -21.01 -8.01 3.26
C LYS A 242 -22.10 -9.02 2.85
N GLN A 243 -23.34 -8.72 3.21
CA GLN A 243 -24.46 -9.58 2.84
C GLN A 243 -24.76 -9.48 1.35
N THR A 244 -24.75 -10.62 0.64
CA THR A 244 -24.94 -10.67 -0.82
C THR A 244 -26.40 -10.79 -1.25
N TYR A 245 -27.29 -11.26 -0.35
CA TYR A 245 -28.67 -11.71 -0.59
C TYR A 245 -28.86 -12.85 -1.60
N ILE A 246 -27.75 -13.33 -2.14
CA ILE A 246 -27.68 -14.45 -3.05
C ILE A 246 -26.90 -15.53 -2.32
N ASP A 247 -27.52 -16.68 -2.12
CA ASP A 247 -26.83 -17.86 -1.63
C ASP A 247 -25.79 -18.29 -2.68
N TRP A 248 -24.52 -18.01 -2.39
CA TRP A 248 -23.44 -18.24 -3.34
C TRP A 248 -23.15 -19.72 -3.56
N ASP A 249 -23.54 -20.61 -2.64
CA ASP A 249 -23.40 -22.06 -2.83
C ASP A 249 -24.41 -22.57 -3.86
N LYS A 250 -25.60 -21.96 -3.91
CA LYS A 250 -26.66 -22.30 -4.89
C LYS A 250 -26.60 -21.49 -6.18
N CYS A 251 -25.92 -20.35 -6.19
CA CYS A 251 -25.89 -19.44 -7.33
C CYS A 251 -25.05 -20.02 -8.47
N THR A 252 -25.63 -20.16 -9.65
CA THR A 252 -24.91 -20.64 -10.85
C THR A 252 -24.25 -19.53 -11.67
N GLY A 253 -24.52 -18.25 -11.35
CA GLY A 253 -24.04 -17.12 -12.14
C GLY A 253 -24.73 -16.97 -13.50
N CYS A 254 -25.93 -17.53 -13.68
CA CYS A 254 -26.65 -17.53 -14.96
C CYS A 254 -27.20 -16.17 -15.42
N GLY A 255 -27.35 -15.20 -14.53
CA GLY A 255 -27.82 -13.84 -14.89
C GLY A 255 -29.33 -13.65 -14.99
N ALA A 256 -30.16 -14.70 -14.90
CA ALA A 256 -31.62 -14.59 -15.04
C ALA A 256 -32.26 -13.58 -14.06
N CYS A 257 -31.74 -13.48 -12.83
CA CYS A 257 -32.21 -12.49 -11.86
C CYS A 257 -31.87 -11.04 -12.27
N VAL A 258 -30.73 -10.82 -12.93
CA VAL A 258 -30.27 -9.53 -13.44
C VAL A 258 -31.21 -9.06 -14.54
N GLU A 259 -31.49 -9.91 -15.53
CA GLU A 259 -32.41 -9.61 -16.63
C GLU A 259 -33.82 -9.26 -16.15
N ALA A 260 -34.33 -9.99 -15.16
CA ALA A 260 -35.66 -9.77 -14.59
C ALA A 260 -35.75 -8.50 -13.71
N CYS A 261 -34.63 -7.91 -13.30
CA CYS A 261 -34.61 -6.81 -12.35
C CYS A 261 -35.09 -5.49 -12.97
N PRO A 262 -36.08 -4.80 -12.36
CA PRO A 262 -36.53 -3.49 -12.83
C PRO A 262 -35.64 -2.34 -12.33
N GLY A 263 -34.80 -2.56 -11.31
CA GLY A 263 -33.92 -1.52 -10.75
C GLY A 263 -32.88 -1.03 -11.77
N LYS A 264 -32.55 0.25 -11.72
CA LYS A 264 -31.54 0.89 -12.58
C LYS A 264 -30.59 1.72 -11.71
N VAL A 265 -29.30 1.45 -11.82
CA VAL A 265 -28.21 2.09 -11.05
C VAL A 265 -27.12 2.49 -12.02
N ASP A 266 -26.37 3.56 -11.73
CA ASP A 266 -25.15 3.83 -12.47
C ASP A 266 -24.20 2.64 -12.40
N ASN A 267 -23.58 2.31 -13.54
CA ASN A 267 -22.69 1.17 -13.63
C ASN A 267 -21.23 1.61 -13.40
N GLU A 268 -20.74 1.37 -12.19
CA GLU A 268 -19.40 1.76 -11.77
C GLU A 268 -18.29 1.01 -12.51
N PHE A 269 -18.59 -0.18 -13.07
CA PHE A 269 -17.65 -0.91 -13.92
C PHE A 269 -17.47 -0.23 -15.29
N ASN A 270 -18.54 0.34 -15.83
CA ASN A 270 -18.54 1.11 -17.07
C ASN A 270 -18.35 2.62 -16.84
N GLU A 271 -17.71 3.02 -15.74
CA GLU A 271 -17.43 4.43 -15.42
C GLU A 271 -18.67 5.35 -15.49
N ASN A 272 -19.82 4.80 -15.04
CA ASN A 272 -21.14 5.45 -15.01
C ASN A 272 -21.68 5.88 -16.39
N MET A 273 -21.20 5.25 -17.47
CA MET A 273 -21.63 5.55 -18.84
C MET A 273 -22.94 4.87 -19.24
N ASP A 274 -23.30 3.78 -18.55
CA ASP A 274 -24.57 3.08 -18.71
C ASP A 274 -25.19 2.74 -17.34
N LYS A 275 -26.33 2.05 -17.38
CA LYS A 275 -27.07 1.64 -16.19
C LYS A 275 -26.98 0.13 -15.99
N ARG A 276 -26.54 -0.30 -14.81
CA ARG A 276 -26.69 -1.68 -14.34
C ARG A 276 -28.00 -1.87 -13.57
N LYS A 277 -28.24 -3.10 -13.17
CA LYS A 277 -29.40 -3.49 -12.34
C LYS A 277 -29.03 -3.50 -10.86
N ALA A 278 -30.04 -3.48 -9.98
CA ALA A 278 -29.82 -3.55 -8.53
C ALA A 278 -29.31 -4.94 -8.09
N VAL A 279 -29.80 -6.02 -8.70
CA VAL A 279 -29.14 -7.34 -8.63
C VAL A 279 -28.23 -7.47 -9.85
N TYR A 280 -26.95 -7.72 -9.62
CA TYR A 280 -25.94 -7.67 -10.68
C TYR A 280 -24.84 -8.71 -10.48
N ILE A 281 -24.09 -8.95 -11.55
CA ILE A 281 -22.79 -9.64 -11.56
C ILE A 281 -21.79 -8.56 -12.00
N GLU A 282 -20.67 -8.41 -11.30
CA GLU A 282 -19.74 -7.28 -11.48
C GLU A 282 -19.39 -7.01 -12.96
N PHE A 283 -19.01 -8.06 -13.69
CA PHE A 283 -18.78 -8.02 -15.13
C PHE A 283 -18.89 -9.44 -15.71
N PRO A 284 -18.98 -9.62 -17.05
CA PRO A 284 -19.29 -10.93 -17.66
C PRO A 284 -18.30 -12.06 -17.32
N GLN A 285 -17.01 -11.72 -17.16
CA GLN A 285 -15.91 -12.63 -16.82
C GLN A 285 -15.56 -12.64 -15.31
N ALA A 286 -16.46 -12.16 -14.46
CA ALA A 286 -16.24 -12.06 -13.02
C ALA A 286 -15.81 -13.39 -12.38
N VAL A 287 -14.92 -13.30 -11.39
CA VAL A 287 -14.48 -14.43 -10.56
C VAL A 287 -14.55 -14.01 -9.09
N PRO A 288 -15.36 -14.68 -8.25
CA PRO A 288 -16.31 -15.72 -8.62
C PRO A 288 -17.46 -15.14 -9.46
N LYS A 289 -17.99 -15.92 -10.41
CA LYS A 289 -19.15 -15.50 -11.22
C LYS A 289 -20.45 -15.66 -10.42
N LYS A 290 -20.69 -14.75 -9.49
CA LYS A 290 -21.84 -14.77 -8.58
C LYS A 290 -22.56 -13.44 -8.59
N ALA A 291 -23.88 -13.49 -8.40
CA ALA A 291 -24.69 -12.29 -8.29
C ALA A 291 -24.66 -11.74 -6.85
N VAL A 292 -24.85 -10.43 -6.73
CA VAL A 292 -25.07 -9.72 -5.47
C VAL A 292 -26.22 -8.73 -5.64
N VAL A 293 -26.81 -8.29 -4.53
CA VAL A 293 -27.85 -7.25 -4.52
C VAL A 293 -27.29 -5.98 -3.89
N ASP A 294 -27.34 -4.89 -4.66
CA ASP A 294 -27.18 -3.52 -4.19
C ASP A 294 -28.44 -3.10 -3.42
N ILE A 295 -28.30 -3.00 -2.10
CA ILE A 295 -29.43 -2.78 -1.20
C ILE A 295 -30.01 -1.39 -1.32
N ASP A 296 -29.15 -0.38 -1.54
CA ASP A 296 -29.52 1.03 -1.56
C ASP A 296 -30.39 1.36 -2.79
N HIS A 297 -30.25 0.55 -3.84
CA HIS A 297 -30.99 0.71 -5.09
C HIS A 297 -31.98 -0.44 -5.38
N CYS A 298 -32.14 -1.38 -4.45
CA CYS A 298 -33.10 -2.47 -4.57
C CYS A 298 -34.54 -1.94 -4.46
N LEU A 299 -35.34 -2.12 -5.51
CA LEU A 299 -36.74 -1.71 -5.48
C LEU A 299 -37.59 -2.66 -4.63
N ASN A 300 -38.55 -2.11 -3.88
CA ASN A 300 -39.59 -2.86 -3.15
C ASN A 300 -40.66 -3.47 -4.10
N CYS A 301 -40.21 -4.04 -5.22
CA CYS A 301 -41.03 -4.80 -6.15
C CYS A 301 -41.70 -6.00 -5.46
N ALA A 302 -42.81 -6.47 -6.03
CA ALA A 302 -43.78 -7.34 -5.34
C ALA A 302 -44.38 -6.71 -4.06
N ALA A 303 -44.38 -5.38 -3.96
CA ALA A 303 -44.93 -4.60 -2.84
C ALA A 303 -44.41 -5.06 -1.46
N ARG A 304 -43.11 -5.41 -1.40
CA ARG A 304 -42.45 -5.91 -0.19
C ARG A 304 -41.04 -5.38 -0.08
N THR A 305 -40.65 -5.08 1.15
CA THR A 305 -39.28 -4.72 1.50
C THR A 305 -38.44 -5.98 1.63
N ILE A 306 -37.18 -5.91 1.22
CA ILE A 306 -36.22 -6.98 1.46
C ILE A 306 -36.09 -7.25 2.98
N GLY A 307 -35.91 -8.51 3.37
CA GLY A 307 -35.98 -8.94 4.76
C GLY A 307 -37.37 -9.27 5.28
N THR A 308 -38.39 -9.26 4.42
CA THR A 308 -39.76 -9.65 4.80
C THR A 308 -40.24 -10.87 4.00
N GLN A 309 -41.09 -11.69 4.64
CA GLN A 309 -41.65 -12.88 4.01
C GLN A 309 -42.59 -12.53 2.84
N PRO A 310 -42.67 -13.39 1.79
CA PRO A 310 -43.65 -13.20 0.72
C PRO A 310 -45.08 -13.19 1.27
N LYS A 311 -45.91 -12.27 0.75
CA LYS A 311 -47.36 -12.40 0.89
C LYS A 311 -47.84 -13.56 0.03
N THR A 312 -48.86 -14.27 0.50
CA THR A 312 -49.52 -15.33 -0.27
C THR A 312 -50.55 -14.72 -1.20
N HIS A 313 -50.61 -15.19 -2.44
CA HIS A 313 -51.61 -14.76 -3.41
C HIS A 313 -52.99 -15.35 -3.04
N PRO A 314 -54.02 -14.52 -2.83
CA PRO A 314 -55.29 -14.95 -2.23
C PRO A 314 -56.11 -15.93 -3.11
N LYS A 315 -55.83 -16.02 -4.42
CA LYS A 315 -56.54 -16.93 -5.33
C LYS A 315 -55.78 -18.22 -5.65
N THR A 316 -54.45 -18.22 -5.58
CA THR A 316 -53.62 -19.37 -6.01
C THR A 316 -52.90 -20.05 -4.85
N GLY A 317 -52.79 -19.40 -3.68
CA GLY A 317 -52.06 -19.92 -2.53
C GLY A 317 -50.54 -19.85 -2.65
N GLU A 318 -50.01 -19.32 -3.76
CA GLU A 318 -48.57 -19.24 -4.02
C GLU A 318 -47.93 -17.96 -3.44
N PRO A 319 -46.64 -17.97 -3.08
CA PRO A 319 -45.93 -16.77 -2.63
C PRO A 319 -45.77 -15.75 -3.77
N ILE A 320 -46.07 -14.49 -3.50
CA ILE A 320 -45.80 -13.38 -4.42
C ILE A 320 -44.30 -13.02 -4.32
N LEU A 321 -43.52 -13.61 -5.21
CA LEU A 321 -42.07 -13.42 -5.30
C LEU A 321 -41.71 -12.19 -6.13
N ALA A 322 -40.56 -11.59 -5.83
CA ALA A 322 -39.98 -10.56 -6.66
C ALA A 322 -39.54 -11.12 -8.02
N PRO A 323 -39.40 -10.27 -9.07
CA PRO A 323 -38.95 -10.72 -10.38
C PRO A 323 -37.63 -11.50 -10.34
N CYS A 324 -36.65 -11.04 -9.56
CA CYS A 324 -35.35 -11.70 -9.42
C CYS A 324 -35.41 -13.07 -8.73
N GLU A 325 -36.31 -13.24 -7.77
CA GLU A 325 -36.51 -14.51 -7.06
C GLU A 325 -37.26 -15.50 -7.92
N LYS A 326 -38.34 -15.06 -8.58
CA LYS A 326 -39.12 -15.87 -9.52
C LYS A 326 -38.26 -16.36 -10.69
N ALA A 327 -37.32 -15.54 -11.16
CA ALA A 327 -36.42 -15.89 -12.25
C ALA A 327 -35.25 -16.79 -11.81
N CYS A 328 -35.01 -17.00 -10.51
CA CYS A 328 -33.87 -17.76 -10.02
C CYS A 328 -34.17 -19.28 -10.03
N PRO A 329 -33.53 -20.07 -10.92
CA PRO A 329 -33.87 -21.49 -11.06
C PRO A 329 -33.43 -22.34 -9.86
N THR A 330 -32.42 -21.90 -9.11
CA THR A 330 -31.88 -22.64 -7.96
C THR A 330 -32.42 -22.15 -6.62
N GLY A 331 -33.26 -21.11 -6.61
CA GLY A 331 -33.71 -20.46 -5.38
C GLY A 331 -32.57 -19.80 -4.58
N ALA A 332 -31.45 -19.47 -5.23
CA ALA A 332 -30.33 -18.78 -4.60
C ALA A 332 -30.66 -17.34 -4.22
N CYS A 333 -31.50 -16.67 -5.02
CA CYS A 333 -32.00 -15.33 -4.72
C CYS A 333 -33.15 -15.44 -3.71
N ASP A 334 -32.91 -15.00 -2.48
CA ASP A 334 -33.88 -15.04 -1.39
C ASP A 334 -33.91 -13.69 -0.68
N ARG A 335 -34.94 -12.91 -0.99
CA ARG A 335 -35.14 -11.57 -0.41
C ARG A 335 -35.87 -11.62 0.92
N SER A 336 -36.23 -12.80 1.44
CA SER A 336 -36.88 -12.92 2.75
C SER A 336 -35.88 -12.82 3.91
N LYS A 337 -34.58 -12.99 3.64
CA LYS A 337 -33.50 -12.87 4.64
C LYS A 337 -33.40 -11.43 5.17
N PRO A 338 -33.43 -11.23 6.52
CA PRO A 338 -33.31 -9.90 7.10
C PRO A 338 -31.99 -9.25 6.68
N TRP A 339 -32.03 -7.93 6.44
CA TRP A 339 -30.83 -7.15 6.18
C TRP A 339 -30.00 -7.00 7.44
N ASP A 340 -28.72 -7.33 7.35
CA ASP A 340 -27.73 -6.95 8.36
C ASP A 340 -26.69 -6.01 7.74
N PRO A 341 -26.73 -4.69 8.05
CA PRO A 341 -25.74 -3.74 7.55
C PRO A 341 -24.32 -4.03 8.04
N ASN A 342 -24.17 -4.76 9.16
CA ASN A 342 -22.86 -5.14 9.70
C ASN A 342 -22.29 -6.38 9.01
N GLY A 343 -23.09 -7.10 8.22
CA GLY A 343 -22.69 -8.34 7.58
C GLY A 343 -22.22 -9.40 8.58
N GLN A 344 -21.41 -10.34 8.10
CA GLN A 344 -20.81 -11.36 8.96
C GLN A 344 -19.36 -11.00 9.28
N ILE A 345 -19.02 -10.87 10.56
CA ILE A 345 -17.63 -10.77 11.00
C ILE A 345 -17.04 -12.18 11.13
N ILE A 346 -15.91 -12.41 10.44
CA ILE A 346 -15.09 -13.61 10.62
C ILE A 346 -13.72 -13.21 11.13
N GLU A 347 -13.11 -14.08 11.92
CA GLU A 347 -11.73 -13.93 12.38
C GLU A 347 -10.82 -14.85 11.57
N ILE A 348 -9.75 -14.29 11.01
CA ILE A 348 -8.69 -15.06 10.37
C ILE A 348 -7.35 -14.78 11.07
N LYS A 349 -6.48 -15.79 11.10
CA LYS A 349 -5.13 -15.68 11.64
C LYS A 349 -4.14 -15.84 10.51
N VAL A 350 -3.19 -14.91 10.40
CA VAL A 350 -2.19 -14.88 9.33
C VAL A 350 -0.81 -14.48 9.86
N GLY A 351 0.25 -15.00 9.25
CA GLY A 351 1.61 -14.65 9.59
C GLY A 351 2.09 -13.37 8.91
N THR A 352 1.58 -13.10 7.70
CA THR A 352 1.96 -11.95 6.89
C THR A 352 0.76 -11.33 6.17
N ILE A 353 0.87 -10.06 5.80
CA ILE A 353 -0.16 -9.29 5.11
C ILE A 353 0.45 -8.55 3.92
N ILE A 354 -0.21 -8.56 2.76
CA ILE A 354 0.17 -7.77 1.58
C ILE A 354 -0.98 -6.81 1.23
N ALA A 355 -0.71 -5.51 1.19
CA ALA A 355 -1.66 -4.49 0.75
C ALA A 355 -1.47 -4.17 -0.74
N ALA A 356 -2.47 -4.50 -1.55
CA ALA A 356 -2.49 -4.38 -3.01
C ALA A 356 -3.79 -3.71 -3.52
N THR A 357 -4.24 -2.66 -2.83
CA THR A 357 -5.55 -2.00 -3.03
C THR A 357 -5.69 -1.19 -4.32
N GLY A 358 -4.65 -1.13 -5.16
CA GLY A 358 -4.71 -0.51 -6.47
C GLY A 358 -4.80 1.02 -6.40
N PHE A 359 -5.64 1.61 -7.25
CA PHE A 359 -5.78 3.05 -7.40
C PHE A 359 -7.19 3.45 -7.84
N LYS A 360 -7.48 4.75 -7.79
CA LYS A 360 -8.66 5.37 -8.40
C LYS A 360 -8.23 6.33 -9.50
N ALA A 361 -8.91 6.32 -10.64
CA ALA A 361 -8.72 7.37 -11.65
C ALA A 361 -9.40 8.66 -11.17
N MET A 362 -8.70 9.79 -11.28
CA MET A 362 -9.24 11.09 -10.92
C MET A 362 -10.42 11.43 -11.84
N ASP A 363 -11.47 11.98 -11.25
CA ASP A 363 -12.66 12.40 -11.96
C ASP A 363 -12.40 13.65 -12.83
N LYS A 364 -13.18 13.84 -13.91
CA LYS A 364 -13.03 15.00 -14.80
C LYS A 364 -13.72 16.28 -14.29
N THR A 365 -14.69 16.18 -13.40
CA THR A 365 -15.52 17.30 -12.91
C THR A 365 -14.71 18.49 -12.37
N PRO A 366 -13.57 18.31 -11.68
CA PRO A 366 -12.78 19.44 -11.19
C PRO A 366 -12.22 20.36 -12.30
N PHE A 367 -12.05 19.86 -13.53
CA PHE A 367 -11.38 20.58 -14.63
C PHE A 367 -12.37 21.37 -15.49
N LYS A 368 -12.98 22.41 -14.91
CA LYS A 368 -14.00 23.24 -15.60
C LYS A 368 -13.51 23.83 -16.91
N GLU A 369 -12.22 24.15 -17.00
CA GLU A 369 -11.54 24.63 -18.20
C GLU A 369 -11.59 23.65 -19.37
N TYR A 370 -11.87 22.36 -19.12
CA TYR A 370 -11.98 21.32 -20.15
C TYR A 370 -13.43 20.92 -20.46
N SER A 371 -14.41 21.73 -20.06
CA SER A 371 -15.85 21.49 -20.30
C SER A 371 -16.33 20.08 -19.89
N PRO A 372 -16.10 19.65 -18.63
CA PRO A 372 -16.33 18.28 -18.21
C PRO A 372 -17.81 17.86 -18.23
N GLN A 373 -18.73 18.82 -18.26
CA GLN A 373 -20.17 18.60 -18.43
C GLN A 373 -20.53 18.07 -19.82
N SER A 374 -19.68 18.32 -20.83
CA SER A 374 -19.94 17.83 -22.17
C SER A 374 -19.88 16.30 -22.19
N PRO A 375 -20.87 15.62 -22.81
CA PRO A 375 -20.84 14.17 -22.97
C PRO A 375 -19.66 13.68 -23.83
N ASN A 376 -19.13 14.54 -24.70
CA ASN A 376 -18.03 14.20 -25.62
C ASN A 376 -16.63 14.48 -25.03
N VAL A 377 -16.57 14.99 -23.80
CA VAL A 377 -15.32 15.07 -23.01
C VAL A 377 -15.30 13.86 -22.07
N LEU A 378 -14.34 12.97 -22.20
CA LEU A 378 -14.27 11.71 -21.44
C LEU A 378 -12.97 11.59 -20.66
N THR A 379 -12.96 10.83 -19.57
CA THR A 379 -11.68 10.32 -19.03
C THR A 379 -11.16 9.19 -19.92
N SER A 380 -9.85 8.93 -19.91
CA SER A 380 -9.30 7.76 -20.62
C SER A 380 -9.93 6.44 -20.16
N LEU A 381 -10.29 6.30 -18.88
CA LEU A 381 -10.95 5.08 -18.41
C LEU A 381 -12.38 4.94 -18.95
N GLN A 382 -13.13 6.03 -19.10
CA GLN A 382 -14.41 6.02 -19.83
C GLN A 382 -14.20 5.61 -21.30
N PHE A 383 -13.15 6.13 -21.93
CA PHE A 383 -12.81 5.77 -23.30
C PHE A 383 -12.45 4.29 -23.46
N GLU A 384 -11.70 3.69 -22.51
CA GLU A 384 -11.46 2.24 -22.46
C GLU A 384 -12.76 1.44 -22.44
N ARG A 385 -13.78 1.92 -21.71
CA ARG A 385 -15.09 1.26 -21.69
C ARG A 385 -15.78 1.35 -23.05
N ILE A 386 -15.72 2.47 -23.77
CA ILE A 386 -16.23 2.56 -25.16
C ILE A 386 -15.53 1.54 -26.07
N LEU A 387 -14.20 1.43 -25.97
CA LEU A 387 -13.43 0.54 -26.84
C LEU A 387 -13.64 -0.94 -26.51
N SER A 388 -14.07 -1.27 -25.30
CA SER A 388 -14.23 -2.64 -24.82
C SER A 388 -15.46 -3.32 -25.43
N ALA A 389 -15.28 -4.56 -25.88
CA ALA A 389 -16.37 -5.41 -26.37
C ALA A 389 -17.47 -5.71 -25.32
N THR A 390 -17.15 -5.57 -24.02
CA THR A 390 -18.12 -5.70 -22.91
C THR A 390 -18.56 -4.35 -22.35
N GLY A 391 -18.21 -3.27 -23.04
CA GLY A 391 -18.57 -1.91 -22.67
C GLY A 391 -19.94 -1.48 -23.20
N PRO A 392 -20.34 -0.24 -22.90
CA PRO A 392 -21.68 0.29 -23.23
C PRO A 392 -21.95 0.39 -24.73
N THR A 393 -20.91 0.45 -25.56
CA THR A 393 -21.01 0.52 -27.03
C THR A 393 -20.51 -0.75 -27.71
N GLU A 394 -20.29 -1.83 -26.98
CA GLU A 394 -19.86 -3.14 -27.51
C GLU A 394 -18.57 -3.06 -28.39
N GLY A 395 -17.70 -2.08 -28.12
CA GLY A 395 -16.45 -1.85 -28.85
C GLY A 395 -16.58 -1.00 -30.12
N GLU A 396 -17.77 -0.47 -30.40
CA GLU A 396 -17.99 0.55 -31.43
C GLU A 396 -17.54 1.93 -30.90
N LEU A 397 -16.81 2.68 -31.74
CA LEU A 397 -16.33 4.03 -31.40
C LEU A 397 -17.42 5.04 -31.69
N LEU A 398 -18.25 5.32 -30.70
CA LEU A 398 -19.41 6.21 -30.82
C LEU A 398 -19.32 7.36 -29.83
N ARG A 399 -19.75 8.55 -30.27
CA ARG A 399 -19.88 9.73 -29.41
C ARG A 399 -21.00 9.53 -28.41
N PRO A 400 -20.78 9.80 -27.11
CA PRO A 400 -21.84 9.67 -26.11
C PRO A 400 -23.01 10.64 -26.31
N SER A 401 -22.83 11.76 -27.01
CA SER A 401 -23.90 12.75 -27.23
C SER A 401 -24.99 12.25 -28.20
N ASP A 402 -24.60 11.56 -29.28
CA ASP A 402 -25.49 11.25 -30.40
C ASP A 402 -25.29 9.87 -31.04
N ASN A 403 -24.41 9.04 -30.48
CA ASN A 403 -24.05 7.72 -30.99
C ASN A 403 -23.56 7.72 -32.45
N GLN A 404 -22.95 8.81 -32.93
CA GLN A 404 -22.31 8.86 -34.24
C GLN A 404 -20.81 8.58 -34.14
N HIS A 405 -20.18 8.14 -35.23
CA HIS A 405 -18.73 8.00 -35.28
C HIS A 405 -18.04 9.38 -35.30
N PRO A 406 -17.03 9.62 -34.45
CA PRO A 406 -16.22 10.83 -34.53
C PRO A 406 -15.33 10.82 -35.78
N LYS A 407 -14.99 11.99 -36.31
CA LYS A 407 -13.98 12.19 -37.35
C LYS A 407 -12.66 12.72 -36.79
N THR A 408 -12.72 13.40 -35.65
CA THR A 408 -11.55 13.91 -34.93
C THR A 408 -11.62 13.58 -33.45
N VAL A 409 -10.53 13.04 -32.91
CA VAL A 409 -10.35 12.76 -31.47
C VAL A 409 -9.07 13.43 -30.97
N ALA A 410 -9.17 14.14 -29.85
CA ALA A 410 -8.05 14.82 -29.21
C ALA A 410 -7.81 14.28 -27.80
N PHE A 411 -6.57 13.93 -27.48
CA PHE A 411 -6.14 13.47 -26.17
C PHE A 411 -5.37 14.57 -25.45
N ILE A 412 -5.64 14.75 -24.15
CA ILE A 412 -5.00 15.77 -23.31
C ILE A 412 -4.22 15.07 -22.20
N SER A 413 -2.89 15.23 -22.23
CA SER A 413 -2.00 14.68 -21.21
C SER A 413 -2.05 15.42 -19.87
N CYS A 414 -1.57 14.75 -18.82
CA CYS A 414 -1.26 15.36 -17.52
C CYS A 414 -2.44 16.07 -16.84
N VAL A 415 -3.69 15.63 -17.08
CA VAL A 415 -4.87 16.21 -16.44
C VAL A 415 -4.86 15.84 -14.96
N GLY A 416 -4.63 16.83 -14.09
CA GLY A 416 -4.48 16.63 -12.64
C GLY A 416 -3.14 16.07 -12.18
N SER A 417 -2.23 15.72 -13.08
CA SER A 417 -0.86 15.25 -12.77
C SER A 417 0.18 16.29 -13.16
N ARG A 418 1.29 16.36 -12.43
CA ARG A 418 2.31 17.43 -12.60
C ARG A 418 1.67 18.82 -12.51
N ASP A 419 0.66 18.92 -11.64
CA ASP A 419 -0.13 20.12 -11.43
C ASP A 419 -0.01 20.57 -9.97
N LYS A 420 0.32 21.84 -9.74
CA LYS A 420 0.47 22.39 -8.39
C LYS A 420 -0.87 22.56 -7.66
N ASN A 421 -1.97 22.66 -8.40
CA ASN A 421 -3.33 22.81 -7.87
C ASN A 421 -3.95 21.46 -7.47
N TYR A 422 -3.40 20.36 -8.00
CA TYR A 422 -3.83 18.99 -7.73
C TYR A 422 -2.60 18.17 -7.32
N HIS A 423 -2.14 17.25 -8.16
CA HIS A 423 -1.05 16.33 -7.84
C HIS A 423 0.26 16.73 -8.50
N ARG A 424 1.31 16.95 -7.70
CA ARG A 424 2.64 17.35 -8.19
C ARG A 424 3.42 16.22 -8.86
N TYR A 425 3.05 14.97 -8.59
CA TYR A 425 3.67 13.79 -9.17
C TYR A 425 3.18 13.51 -10.60
N CYS A 426 3.92 12.63 -11.29
CA CYS A 426 3.51 12.08 -12.57
C CYS A 426 2.76 10.76 -12.36
N SER A 427 1.62 10.58 -13.03
CA SER A 427 0.86 9.32 -12.99
C SER A 427 1.49 8.17 -13.80
N LYS A 428 2.69 8.38 -14.36
CA LYS A 428 3.57 7.41 -15.03
C LYS A 428 3.04 6.76 -16.31
N VAL A 429 1.81 6.26 -16.31
CA VAL A 429 1.23 5.42 -17.39
C VAL A 429 0.45 6.19 -18.44
N CYS A 430 0.11 7.46 -18.18
CA CYS A 430 -0.81 8.22 -19.02
C CYS A 430 -0.31 8.50 -20.43
N CYS A 431 1.00 8.65 -20.61
CA CYS A 431 1.56 8.78 -21.95
C CYS A 431 1.34 7.51 -22.76
N MET A 432 1.52 6.35 -22.15
CA MET A 432 1.41 5.06 -22.82
C MET A 432 -0.05 4.66 -23.10
N TYR A 433 -0.98 4.84 -22.15
CA TYR A 433 -2.37 4.49 -22.45
C TYR A 433 -2.98 5.39 -23.51
N MET A 434 -2.61 6.69 -23.59
CA MET A 434 -3.12 7.57 -24.66
C MET A 434 -2.58 7.14 -26.02
N LEU A 435 -1.28 6.82 -26.11
CA LEU A 435 -0.70 6.29 -27.34
C LEU A 435 -1.38 4.98 -27.75
N LYS A 436 -1.71 4.14 -26.77
CA LYS A 436 -2.42 2.89 -27.00
C LYS A 436 -3.84 3.11 -27.50
N GLU A 437 -4.63 3.89 -26.79
CA GLU A 437 -5.99 4.27 -27.18
C GLU A 437 -6.00 4.89 -28.57
N ALA A 438 -5.09 5.83 -28.85
CA ALA A 438 -4.93 6.47 -30.16
C ALA A 438 -4.55 5.47 -31.26
N ARG A 439 -3.63 4.54 -31.00
CA ARG A 439 -3.25 3.50 -31.95
C ARG A 439 -4.42 2.58 -32.28
N LEU A 440 -5.14 2.09 -31.28
CA LEU A 440 -6.26 1.17 -31.48
C LEU A 440 -7.34 1.77 -32.37
N ILE A 441 -7.70 3.04 -32.13
CA ILE A 441 -8.70 3.71 -32.97
C ILE A 441 -8.16 4.06 -34.35
N LYS A 442 -6.88 4.38 -34.49
CA LYS A 442 -6.27 4.69 -35.80
C LYS A 442 -6.12 3.44 -36.67
N GLU A 443 -5.78 2.29 -36.08
CA GLU A 443 -5.73 1.00 -36.76
C GLU A 443 -7.13 0.53 -37.19
N LYS A 444 -8.15 0.74 -36.34
CA LYS A 444 -9.55 0.39 -36.67
C LYS A 444 -10.21 1.36 -37.65
N TYR A 445 -9.89 2.65 -37.58
CA TYR A 445 -10.44 3.72 -38.41
C TYR A 445 -9.31 4.56 -39.02
N PRO A 446 -8.73 4.14 -40.16
CA PRO A 446 -7.56 4.80 -40.76
C PRO A 446 -7.78 6.28 -41.11
N ASP A 447 -9.01 6.67 -41.47
CA ASP A 447 -9.37 8.05 -41.84
C ASP A 447 -9.56 8.97 -40.63
N LEU A 448 -9.56 8.44 -39.40
CA LEU A 448 -9.77 9.22 -38.18
C LEU A 448 -8.58 10.17 -37.93
N ASN A 449 -8.88 11.44 -37.66
CA ASN A 449 -7.86 12.40 -37.26
C ASN A 449 -7.62 12.30 -35.74
N VAL A 450 -6.41 11.91 -35.35
CA VAL A 450 -6.06 11.73 -33.93
C VAL A 450 -4.95 12.69 -33.54
N TYR A 451 -5.19 13.45 -32.48
CA TYR A 451 -4.26 14.43 -31.93
C TYR A 451 -3.96 14.10 -30.47
N ILE A 452 -2.71 14.21 -30.04
CA ILE A 452 -2.32 14.04 -28.65
C ILE A 452 -1.50 15.25 -28.20
N PHE A 453 -1.96 15.92 -27.15
CA PHE A 453 -1.30 17.08 -26.55
C PHE A 453 -0.46 16.66 -25.35
N PHE A 454 0.87 16.76 -25.48
CA PHE A 454 1.85 16.41 -24.44
C PHE A 454 2.57 17.63 -23.88
N ILE A 455 2.90 17.60 -22.58
CA ILE A 455 3.99 18.44 -22.03
C ILE A 455 5.34 17.81 -22.39
N ASP A 456 5.50 16.55 -21.98
CA ASP A 456 6.61 15.67 -22.35
C ASP A 456 6.03 14.29 -22.65
N VAL A 457 6.63 13.58 -23.59
CA VAL A 457 6.34 12.17 -23.85
C VAL A 457 7.19 11.33 -22.91
N ARG A 458 6.55 10.50 -22.06
CA ARG A 458 7.24 9.63 -21.09
C ARG A 458 7.02 8.16 -21.43
N THR A 459 7.84 7.67 -22.35
CA THR A 459 7.87 6.31 -22.89
C THR A 459 9.02 5.49 -22.29
N ALA A 460 9.23 5.63 -20.98
CA ALA A 460 10.30 4.93 -20.27
C ALA A 460 9.89 3.48 -19.98
N GLY A 461 10.44 2.52 -20.73
CA GLY A 461 10.15 1.10 -20.60
C GLY A 461 10.69 0.33 -21.80
N LYS A 462 10.70 -1.00 -21.72
CA LYS A 462 11.07 -1.84 -22.87
C LYS A 462 9.97 -1.74 -23.94
N ASP A 463 10.36 -1.50 -25.19
CA ASP A 463 9.47 -1.41 -26.35
C ASP A 463 8.53 -0.18 -26.36
N PHE A 464 8.68 0.77 -25.42
CA PHE A 464 7.78 1.91 -25.27
C PHE A 464 8.09 3.05 -26.26
N GLU A 465 9.36 3.26 -26.58
CA GLU A 465 9.78 4.28 -27.55
C GLU A 465 9.48 3.86 -28.99
N GLU A 466 9.65 2.57 -29.27
CA GLU A 466 9.27 1.93 -30.52
C GLU A 466 7.76 2.02 -30.71
N TYR A 467 6.98 1.80 -29.65
CA TYR A 467 5.53 1.99 -29.66
C TYR A 467 5.14 3.44 -29.99
N TYR A 468 5.80 4.42 -29.37
CA TYR A 468 5.59 5.83 -29.66
C TYR A 468 5.93 6.19 -31.11
N THR A 469 7.08 5.72 -31.61
CA THR A 469 7.53 5.94 -32.98
C THR A 469 6.51 5.39 -33.98
N TYR A 470 6.06 4.15 -33.76
CA TYR A 470 5.05 3.53 -34.61
C TYR A 470 3.72 4.30 -34.62
N CYS A 471 3.27 4.83 -33.46
CA CYS A 471 2.07 5.68 -33.42
C CYS A 471 2.21 6.92 -34.33
N ARG A 472 3.40 7.54 -34.38
CA ARG A 472 3.65 8.68 -35.27
C ARG A 472 3.67 8.28 -36.74
N GLU A 473 4.24 7.13 -37.06
CA GLU A 473 4.25 6.56 -38.42
C GLU A 473 2.83 6.25 -38.92
N LEU A 474 1.91 5.86 -38.03
CA LEU A 474 0.48 5.72 -38.33
C LEU A 474 -0.25 7.06 -38.60
N GLY A 475 0.43 8.20 -38.48
CA GLY A 475 -0.14 9.52 -38.70
C GLY A 475 -0.91 10.09 -37.49
N ILE A 476 -0.67 9.56 -36.28
CA ILE A 476 -1.14 10.20 -35.04
C ILE A 476 -0.32 11.47 -34.81
N ARG A 477 -1.01 12.60 -34.66
CA ARG A 477 -0.38 13.93 -34.56
C ARG A 477 -0.07 14.24 -33.10
N VAL A 478 1.20 14.33 -32.79
CA VAL A 478 1.68 14.64 -31.44
C VAL A 478 2.07 16.11 -31.39
N ILE A 479 1.38 16.86 -30.52
CA ILE A 479 1.60 18.30 -30.33
C ILE A 479 2.20 18.52 -28.96
N ARG A 480 3.33 19.23 -28.92
CA ARG A 480 3.98 19.58 -27.66
C ARG A 480 3.41 20.89 -27.15
N GLY A 481 2.50 20.80 -26.19
CA GLY A 481 1.80 21.94 -25.63
C GLY A 481 0.78 21.54 -24.58
N ARG A 482 0.76 22.24 -23.44
CA ARG A 482 -0.32 22.08 -22.46
C ARG A 482 -1.57 22.76 -23.00
N VAL A 483 -2.69 22.05 -23.01
CA VAL A 483 -3.99 22.61 -23.40
C VAL A 483 -4.44 23.62 -22.35
N GLY A 484 -4.78 24.82 -22.80
CA GLY A 484 -5.26 25.92 -21.96
C GLY A 484 -6.77 25.88 -21.70
N GLY A 485 -7.55 25.25 -22.59
CA GLY A 485 -8.99 25.04 -22.39
C GLY A 485 -9.67 24.28 -23.53
N VAL A 486 -10.88 23.82 -23.26
CA VAL A 486 -11.80 23.19 -24.22
C VAL A 486 -13.14 23.89 -24.14
N ASP A 487 -13.61 24.44 -25.25
CA ASP A 487 -14.91 25.11 -25.35
C ASP A 487 -15.92 24.25 -26.13
N GLU A 488 -17.18 24.27 -25.71
CA GLU A 488 -18.27 23.65 -26.47
C GLU A 488 -18.67 24.53 -27.67
N LEU A 489 -18.81 23.91 -28.83
CA LEU A 489 -19.27 24.52 -30.08
C LEU A 489 -20.66 23.96 -30.44
N PRO A 490 -21.41 24.63 -31.35
CA PRO A 490 -22.66 24.09 -31.86
C PRO A 490 -22.52 22.69 -32.47
N GLY A 491 -23.53 21.84 -32.23
CA GLY A 491 -23.56 20.45 -32.73
C GLY A 491 -22.68 19.50 -31.93
N ASP A 492 -22.54 19.72 -30.63
CA ASP A 492 -21.73 18.92 -29.68
C ASP A 492 -20.25 18.76 -30.07
N ARG A 493 -19.73 19.70 -30.86
CA ARG A 493 -18.30 19.76 -31.22
C ARG A 493 -17.52 20.50 -30.14
N LEU A 494 -16.21 20.26 -30.09
CA LEU A 494 -15.33 20.81 -29.07
C LEU A 494 -14.21 21.61 -29.74
N ARG A 495 -13.84 22.76 -29.17
CA ARG A 495 -12.65 23.52 -29.57
C ARG A 495 -11.56 23.35 -28.52
N VAL A 496 -10.47 22.70 -28.89
CA VAL A 496 -9.28 22.57 -28.04
C VAL A 496 -8.33 23.73 -28.32
N ARG A 497 -7.98 24.49 -27.28
CA ARG A 497 -7.04 25.63 -27.37
C ARG A 497 -5.73 25.30 -26.66
N ALA A 498 -4.64 25.32 -27.40
CA ALA A 498 -3.30 25.03 -26.89
C ALA A 498 -2.26 25.99 -27.49
N TYR A 499 -1.02 25.89 -27.01
CA TYR A 499 0.14 26.54 -27.61
C TYR A 499 1.14 25.46 -28.00
N ASP A 500 1.43 25.33 -29.30
CA ASP A 500 2.47 24.43 -29.80
C ASP A 500 3.83 25.09 -29.55
N VAL A 501 4.58 24.49 -28.63
CA VAL A 501 5.88 24.98 -28.20
C VAL A 501 6.92 24.83 -29.30
N ASP A 502 6.82 23.80 -30.13
CA ASP A 502 7.79 23.51 -31.18
C ASP A 502 7.57 24.43 -32.39
N MET A 503 6.31 24.78 -32.69
CA MET A 503 5.97 25.77 -33.72
C MET A 503 6.00 27.22 -33.22
N GLY A 504 5.94 27.46 -31.91
CA GLY A 504 5.85 28.78 -31.32
C GLY A 504 4.54 29.51 -31.62
N ALA A 505 3.44 28.77 -31.83
CA ALA A 505 2.16 29.32 -32.29
C ALA A 505 0.96 28.77 -31.49
N PRO A 506 -0.11 29.57 -31.34
CA PRO A 506 -1.37 29.07 -30.80
C PRO A 506 -2.00 28.05 -31.76
N VAL A 507 -2.61 27.01 -31.20
CA VAL A 507 -3.34 25.97 -31.93
C VAL A 507 -4.79 25.99 -31.45
N GLU A 508 -5.72 26.14 -32.39
CA GLU A 508 -7.14 25.87 -32.19
C GLU A 508 -7.54 24.66 -33.03
N LEU A 509 -8.04 23.62 -32.37
CA LEU A 509 -8.44 22.36 -33.01
C LEU A 509 -9.91 22.09 -32.74
N GLU A 510 -10.72 21.95 -33.79
CA GLU A 510 -12.07 21.39 -33.66
C GLU A 510 -11.98 19.85 -33.55
N SER A 511 -12.59 19.29 -32.50
CA SER A 511 -12.62 17.86 -32.21
C SER A 511 -14.04 17.40 -31.95
N ASP A 512 -14.35 16.17 -32.34
CA ASP A 512 -15.66 15.57 -32.07
C ASP A 512 -15.69 14.90 -30.69
N MET A 513 -14.53 14.48 -30.19
CA MET A 513 -14.34 13.96 -28.83
C MET A 513 -13.02 14.45 -28.22
N VAL A 514 -13.01 14.64 -26.91
CA VAL A 514 -11.81 14.98 -26.14
C VAL A 514 -11.62 13.97 -25.02
N ILE A 515 -10.45 13.35 -24.95
CA ILE A 515 -10.11 12.34 -23.95
C ILE A 515 -9.07 12.91 -22.98
N LEU A 516 -9.42 12.91 -21.70
CA LEU A 516 -8.63 13.46 -20.61
C LEU A 516 -7.84 12.33 -19.94
N ALA A 517 -6.52 12.44 -20.01
CA ALA A 517 -5.62 11.53 -19.33
C ALA A 517 -5.47 11.94 -17.86
N THR A 518 -6.47 11.59 -17.05
CA THR A 518 -6.59 12.01 -15.65
C THR A 518 -5.57 11.31 -14.73
N ALA A 519 -5.33 11.94 -13.58
CA ALA A 519 -4.36 11.46 -12.59
C ALA A 519 -4.76 10.12 -11.96
N ILE A 520 -3.76 9.35 -11.55
CA ILE A 520 -3.92 8.19 -10.67
C ILE A 520 -3.90 8.69 -9.24
N GLU A 521 -4.98 8.46 -8.50
CA GLU A 521 -5.13 8.83 -7.10
C GLU A 521 -5.08 7.59 -6.19
N PRO A 522 -4.71 7.77 -4.91
CA PRO A 522 -4.88 6.74 -3.91
C PRO A 522 -6.36 6.30 -3.83
N PRO A 523 -6.66 5.00 -3.68
CA PRO A 523 -8.03 4.51 -3.63
C PRO A 523 -8.74 4.99 -2.35
N PRO A 524 -10.08 5.16 -2.36
CA PRO A 524 -10.83 5.54 -1.17
C PRO A 524 -10.60 4.57 0.00
N GLY A 525 -10.32 5.14 1.18
CA GLY A 525 -10.07 4.39 2.42
C GLY A 525 -8.63 3.90 2.62
N ILE A 526 -7.68 4.26 1.73
CA ILE A 526 -6.27 3.84 1.88
C ILE A 526 -5.62 4.34 3.18
N GLU A 527 -5.92 5.57 3.62
CA GLU A 527 -5.40 6.11 4.87
C GLU A 527 -5.97 5.37 6.09
N GLU A 528 -7.27 5.02 6.05
CA GLU A 528 -7.90 4.22 7.09
C GLU A 528 -7.29 2.83 7.15
N LEU A 529 -7.07 2.19 5.99
CA LEU A 529 -6.35 0.93 5.91
C LEU A 529 -4.92 1.07 6.44
N GLY A 530 -4.22 2.16 6.11
CA GLY A 530 -2.90 2.48 6.63
C GLY A 530 -2.89 2.52 8.16
N ARG A 531 -3.88 3.18 8.77
CA ARG A 531 -4.06 3.20 10.23
C ARG A 531 -4.32 1.80 10.81
N LYS A 532 -5.19 1.01 10.19
CA LYS A 532 -5.48 -0.39 10.59
C LYS A 532 -4.22 -1.27 10.52
N LEU A 533 -3.38 -1.07 9.51
CA LEU A 533 -2.11 -1.79 9.31
C LEU A 533 -0.96 -1.22 10.15
N GLY A 534 -1.10 -0.03 10.75
CA GLY A 534 -0.01 0.67 11.42
C GLY A 534 1.07 1.24 10.47
N ILE A 535 0.76 1.40 9.18
CA ILE A 535 1.67 1.90 8.15
C ILE A 535 1.34 3.34 7.76
N GLN A 536 2.37 4.10 7.39
CA GLN A 536 2.22 5.49 6.98
C GLN A 536 1.88 5.61 5.49
N CYS A 537 1.15 6.67 5.13
CA CYS A 537 1.07 7.13 3.75
C CYS A 537 2.17 8.19 3.49
N GLY A 538 2.69 8.23 2.27
CA GLY A 538 3.62 9.27 1.82
C GLY A 538 2.91 10.62 1.62
N GLY A 539 3.67 11.67 1.29
CA GLY A 539 3.10 13.00 1.04
C GLY A 539 2.08 13.07 -0.10
N GLU A 540 2.09 12.05 -0.98
CA GLU A 540 1.17 11.91 -2.12
C GLU A 540 -0.05 11.03 -1.80
N GLY A 541 -0.19 10.54 -0.56
CA GLY A 541 -1.35 9.76 -0.09
C GLY A 541 -1.31 8.25 -0.36
N PHE A 542 -0.28 7.73 -1.02
CA PHE A 542 -0.05 6.29 -1.21
C PHE A 542 0.65 5.64 -0.03
N LEU A 543 0.55 4.31 0.13
CA LEU A 543 1.25 3.57 1.17
C LEU A 543 2.77 3.69 1.01
N LYS A 544 3.47 3.94 2.11
CA LYS A 544 4.91 4.21 2.11
C LYS A 544 5.73 2.94 2.34
N GLU A 545 6.69 2.69 1.45
CA GLU A 545 7.70 1.65 1.64
C GLU A 545 8.71 1.99 2.75
N LEU A 546 9.41 0.98 3.27
CA LEU A 546 10.45 1.14 4.28
C LEU A 546 11.64 1.93 3.73
N HIS A 547 12.09 1.61 2.51
CA HIS A 547 13.13 2.34 1.81
C HIS A 547 13.04 2.14 0.30
N THR A 548 12.94 3.24 -0.46
CA THR A 548 12.65 3.26 -1.91
C THR A 548 13.52 2.35 -2.78
N LYS A 549 14.79 2.11 -2.41
CA LYS A 549 15.72 1.24 -3.14
C LYS A 549 15.93 -0.14 -2.53
N LEU A 550 16.25 -0.19 -1.23
CA LEU A 550 16.63 -1.41 -0.51
C LEU A 550 15.43 -2.28 -0.13
N TYR A 551 14.29 -1.65 0.18
CA TYR A 551 13.10 -2.32 0.70
C TYR A 551 11.83 -1.72 0.08
N PRO A 552 11.64 -1.88 -1.24
CA PRO A 552 10.58 -1.21 -1.99
C PRO A 552 9.18 -1.85 -1.82
N VAL A 553 9.09 -2.99 -1.14
CA VAL A 553 7.83 -3.71 -0.89
C VAL A 553 7.55 -3.90 0.59
N GLU A 554 8.56 -3.79 1.46
CA GLU A 554 8.43 -3.84 2.90
C GLU A 554 7.94 -2.51 3.46
N THR A 555 7.30 -2.55 4.62
CA THR A 555 6.83 -1.35 5.33
C THR A 555 7.57 -1.17 6.65
N SER A 556 7.26 -0.09 7.39
CA SER A 556 7.75 0.10 8.75
C SER A 556 7.23 -0.95 9.74
N VAL A 557 6.18 -1.71 9.39
CA VAL A 557 5.62 -2.78 10.22
C VAL A 557 6.09 -4.11 9.64
N LYS A 558 6.89 -4.84 10.43
CA LYS A 558 7.40 -6.16 10.03
C LYS A 558 6.22 -7.11 9.73
N GLY A 559 6.33 -7.89 8.66
CA GLY A 559 5.28 -8.82 8.23
C GLY A 559 4.17 -8.20 7.38
N ILE A 560 4.19 -6.87 7.17
CA ILE A 560 3.26 -6.16 6.29
C ILE A 560 4.02 -5.60 5.09
N TYR A 561 3.53 -5.91 3.89
CA TYR A 561 4.14 -5.58 2.61
C TYR A 561 3.14 -4.83 1.72
N ILE A 562 3.63 -4.16 0.68
CA ILE A 562 2.83 -3.40 -0.28
C ILE A 562 3.15 -3.82 -1.71
N ALA A 563 2.14 -3.80 -2.58
CA ALA A 563 2.28 -4.15 -3.99
C ALA A 563 1.36 -3.32 -4.90
N GLY A 564 1.82 -3.06 -6.12
CA GLY A 564 1.01 -2.41 -7.14
C GLY A 564 0.80 -0.92 -6.90
N CYS A 565 -0.27 -0.38 -7.46
CA CYS A 565 -0.56 1.05 -7.36
C CYS A 565 -0.91 1.54 -5.94
N ALA A 566 -1.05 0.65 -4.95
CA ALA A 566 -1.20 1.04 -3.55
C ALA A 566 0.05 1.80 -3.03
N GLN A 567 1.22 1.54 -3.62
CA GLN A 567 2.48 2.23 -3.32
C GLN A 567 2.69 3.50 -4.16
N GLY A 568 1.99 3.63 -5.29
CA GLY A 568 2.12 4.77 -6.20
C GLY A 568 1.92 4.39 -7.67
N PRO A 569 1.76 5.38 -8.58
CA PRO A 569 1.43 5.13 -9.99
C PRO A 569 2.45 4.26 -10.73
N LYS A 570 1.98 3.19 -11.38
CA LYS A 570 2.80 2.25 -12.15
C LYS A 570 1.95 1.45 -13.16
N ASP A 571 2.63 0.83 -14.14
CA ASP A 571 1.98 -0.01 -15.14
C ASP A 571 1.79 -1.45 -14.65
N ILE A 572 1.23 -2.30 -15.52
CA ILE A 572 0.93 -3.70 -15.21
C ILE A 572 2.23 -4.51 -15.01
N PRO A 573 3.23 -4.50 -15.91
CA PRO A 573 4.48 -5.26 -15.72
C PRO A 573 5.20 -4.93 -14.40
N GLU A 574 5.29 -3.65 -14.03
CA GLU A 574 5.88 -3.24 -12.76
C GLU A 574 5.01 -3.67 -11.56
N SER A 575 3.69 -3.55 -11.68
CA SER A 575 2.73 -4.00 -10.66
C SER A 575 2.81 -5.50 -10.39
N VAL A 576 3.02 -6.30 -11.44
CA VAL A 576 3.23 -7.75 -11.35
C VAL A 576 4.58 -8.05 -10.74
N SER A 577 5.65 -7.40 -11.20
CA SER A 577 7.00 -7.60 -10.67
C SER A 577 7.07 -7.28 -9.18
N GLN A 578 6.45 -6.17 -8.75
CA GLN A 578 6.37 -5.77 -7.36
C GLN A 578 5.53 -6.76 -6.52
N ALA A 579 4.43 -7.27 -7.06
CA ALA A 579 3.62 -8.28 -6.39
C ALA A 579 4.39 -9.58 -6.11
N ARG A 580 5.17 -10.05 -7.08
CA ARG A 580 6.03 -11.22 -6.93
C ARG A 580 7.15 -10.97 -5.91
N ALA A 581 7.73 -9.77 -5.90
CA ALA A 581 8.70 -9.37 -4.88
C ALA A 581 8.07 -9.35 -3.48
N ALA A 582 6.86 -8.80 -3.32
CA ALA A 582 6.12 -8.81 -2.05
C ALA A 582 5.77 -10.24 -1.60
N ALA A 583 5.38 -11.12 -2.52
CA ALA A 583 5.15 -12.54 -2.24
C ALA A 583 6.43 -13.24 -1.72
N ALA A 584 7.56 -13.03 -2.39
CA ALA A 584 8.84 -13.59 -1.96
C ALA A 584 9.24 -13.07 -0.56
N ALA A 585 9.11 -11.76 -0.32
CA ALA A 585 9.42 -11.15 0.97
C ALA A 585 8.49 -11.66 2.09
N ALA A 586 7.19 -11.82 1.80
CA ALA A 586 6.20 -12.37 2.72
C ALA A 586 6.42 -13.87 2.99
N ALA A 587 6.98 -14.62 2.05
CA ALA A 587 7.28 -16.04 2.22
C ALA A 587 8.47 -16.31 3.14
N VAL A 588 9.41 -15.36 3.30
CA VAL A 588 10.57 -15.49 4.20
C VAL A 588 10.17 -15.89 5.63
N PRO A 589 9.30 -15.12 6.35
CA PRO A 589 8.87 -15.52 7.69
C PRO A 589 8.03 -16.82 7.69
N LEU A 590 7.20 -17.06 6.67
CA LEU A 590 6.39 -18.29 6.58
C LEU A 590 7.28 -19.55 6.46
N THR A 591 8.38 -19.43 5.72
CA THR A 591 9.37 -20.50 5.52
C THR A 591 10.22 -20.70 6.76
N ALA A 592 10.66 -19.61 7.39
CA ALA A 592 11.42 -19.66 8.63
C ALA A 592 10.64 -20.35 9.76
N GLY A 593 9.30 -20.26 9.75
CA GLY A 593 8.41 -20.89 10.73
C GLY A 593 8.43 -20.25 12.11
N ARG A 594 9.45 -19.44 12.41
CA ARG A 594 9.60 -18.62 13.60
C ARG A 594 10.23 -17.28 13.22
N VAL A 595 9.84 -16.22 13.91
CA VAL A 595 10.42 -14.88 13.76
C VAL A 595 10.97 -14.39 15.08
N VAL A 596 12.05 -13.61 14.98
CA VAL A 596 12.69 -12.99 16.13
C VAL A 596 11.82 -11.83 16.61
N VAL A 597 11.40 -11.89 17.87
CA VAL A 597 10.83 -10.75 18.60
C VAL A 597 11.96 -10.11 19.36
N GLU A 598 12.26 -8.87 18.99
CA GLU A 598 13.28 -8.10 19.69
C GLU A 598 12.81 -7.86 21.14
N PRO A 599 13.66 -8.09 22.15
CA PRO A 599 13.36 -7.92 23.57
C PRO A 599 13.31 -6.44 23.99
N LEU A 600 12.95 -5.53 23.07
CA LEU A 600 12.72 -4.11 23.33
C LEU A 600 11.26 -3.90 23.75
N ILE A 601 10.82 -4.71 24.71
CA ILE A 601 9.43 -4.79 25.17
C ILE A 601 9.30 -4.29 26.61
N SER A 602 8.06 -4.00 27.02
CA SER A 602 7.77 -3.61 28.39
C SER A 602 7.63 -4.83 29.29
N GLU A 603 8.20 -4.79 30.49
CA GLU A 603 8.09 -5.80 31.53
C GLU A 603 7.62 -5.18 32.85
N VAL A 604 6.77 -5.89 33.60
CA VAL A 604 6.31 -5.45 34.93
C VAL A 604 7.14 -6.15 36.01
N ASN A 605 7.75 -5.36 36.90
CA ASN A 605 8.26 -5.85 38.18
C ASN A 605 7.08 -6.02 39.17
N PRO A 606 6.72 -7.25 39.56
CA PRO A 606 5.55 -7.52 40.39
C PRO A 606 5.69 -7.00 41.83
N ASP A 607 6.92 -6.86 42.33
CA ASP A 607 7.20 -6.38 43.69
C ASP A 607 7.00 -4.87 43.79
N LYS A 608 7.35 -4.12 42.73
CA LYS A 608 7.13 -2.66 42.64
C LYS A 608 5.70 -2.31 42.23
N CYS A 609 5.00 -3.22 41.55
CA CYS A 609 3.67 -2.94 41.00
C CYS A 609 2.63 -2.82 42.13
N SER A 610 1.98 -1.65 42.22
CA SER A 610 0.93 -1.40 43.22
C SER A 610 -0.42 -2.01 42.87
N GLY A 611 -0.61 -2.48 41.62
CA GLY A 611 -1.89 -2.98 41.12
C GLY A 611 -2.92 -1.88 40.80
N CYS A 612 -2.49 -0.64 40.55
CA CYS A 612 -3.39 0.49 40.28
C CYS A 612 -4.20 0.40 38.97
N GLY A 613 -3.75 -0.39 38.00
CA GLY A 613 -4.48 -0.66 36.76
C GLY A 613 -4.38 0.41 35.66
N ILE A 614 -3.66 1.52 35.90
CA ILE A 614 -3.48 2.62 34.93
C ILE A 614 -2.93 2.14 33.59
N CYS A 615 -2.02 1.16 33.60
CA CYS A 615 -1.39 0.68 32.38
C CYS A 615 -2.34 -0.12 31.46
N LEU A 616 -3.37 -0.79 32.00
CA LEU A 616 -4.24 -1.68 31.22
C LEU A 616 -4.94 -0.97 30.04
N PRO A 617 -5.71 0.13 30.24
CA PRO A 617 -6.40 0.80 29.15
C PRO A 617 -5.46 1.54 28.20
N LEU A 618 -4.18 1.69 28.54
CA LEU A 618 -3.20 2.42 27.72
C LEU A 618 -2.55 1.55 26.64
N CYS A 619 -2.67 0.23 26.72
CA CYS A 619 -2.09 -0.65 25.73
C CYS A 619 -3.02 -0.79 24.51
N PRO A 620 -2.65 -0.28 23.32
CA PRO A 620 -3.50 -0.39 22.14
C PRO A 620 -3.55 -1.82 21.57
N TYR A 621 -2.64 -2.69 22.01
CA TYR A 621 -2.51 -4.07 21.54
C TYR A 621 -3.10 -5.10 22.52
N SER A 622 -3.75 -4.64 23.58
CA SER A 622 -4.28 -5.50 24.66
C SER A 622 -3.24 -6.47 25.25
N ALA A 623 -1.97 -6.09 25.25
CA ALA A 623 -0.87 -6.91 25.76
C ALA A 623 -0.83 -7.00 27.30
N ILE A 624 -1.63 -6.20 28.02
CA ILE A 624 -1.56 -6.07 29.47
C ILE A 624 -2.80 -6.70 30.11
N SER A 625 -2.57 -7.66 31.01
CA SER A 625 -3.62 -8.38 31.73
C SER A 625 -3.34 -8.43 33.23
N TRP A 626 -4.30 -8.93 34.00
CA TRP A 626 -4.10 -9.20 35.43
C TRP A 626 -3.54 -10.61 35.63
N LYS A 627 -2.54 -10.73 36.51
CA LYS A 627 -2.01 -12.02 36.98
C LYS A 627 -1.95 -12.02 38.50
N GLU A 628 -2.23 -13.17 39.10
CA GLU A 628 -2.09 -13.36 40.55
C GLU A 628 -0.61 -13.56 40.90
N TYR A 629 -0.14 -12.82 41.91
CA TYR A 629 1.22 -12.91 42.44
C TYR A 629 1.12 -12.97 43.97
N GLY A 630 1.10 -14.19 44.51
CA GLY A 630 0.65 -14.46 45.88
C GLY A 630 -0.81 -14.00 46.07
N ASP A 631 -1.08 -13.28 47.15
CA ASP A 631 -2.44 -12.81 47.49
C ASP A 631 -2.84 -11.51 46.76
N LYS A 632 -2.00 -11.00 45.85
CA LYS A 632 -2.20 -9.69 45.22
C LYS A 632 -2.27 -9.80 43.71
N LYS A 633 -3.20 -9.06 43.10
CA LYS A 633 -3.26 -8.91 41.64
C LYS A 633 -2.21 -7.89 41.18
N ARG A 634 -1.49 -8.26 40.12
CA ARG A 634 -0.46 -7.45 39.47
C ARG A 634 -0.73 -7.36 37.99
N ALA A 635 -0.32 -6.24 37.38
CA ALA A 635 -0.30 -6.15 35.94
C ALA A 635 0.74 -7.13 35.38
N HIS A 636 0.45 -7.74 34.26
CA HIS A 636 1.32 -8.65 33.54
C HIS A 636 1.29 -8.25 32.06
N ILE A 637 2.45 -8.15 31.44
CA ILE A 637 2.57 -7.83 30.01
C ILE A 637 2.93 -9.11 29.29
N ASP A 638 2.14 -9.49 28.29
CA ASP A 638 2.44 -10.61 27.40
C ASP A 638 3.55 -10.20 26.42
N PRO A 639 4.74 -10.82 26.48
CA PRO A 639 5.85 -10.52 25.58
C PRO A 639 5.51 -10.71 24.10
N ALA A 640 4.59 -11.62 23.76
CA ALA A 640 4.23 -11.91 22.36
C ALA A 640 3.35 -10.81 21.74
N LEU A 641 2.62 -10.05 22.57
CA LEU A 641 1.72 -8.99 22.14
C LEU A 641 2.34 -7.58 22.31
N CYS A 642 3.36 -7.45 23.15
CA CYS A 642 4.02 -6.17 23.37
C CYS A 642 4.84 -5.75 22.14
N THR A 643 4.55 -4.59 21.57
CA THR A 643 5.31 -4.02 20.45
C THR A 643 6.40 -3.04 20.88
N GLY A 644 6.60 -2.85 22.19
CA GLY A 644 7.66 -1.97 22.71
C GLY A 644 7.36 -0.48 22.63
N CYS A 645 6.09 -0.04 22.55
CA CYS A 645 5.75 1.38 22.38
C CYS A 645 6.06 2.28 23.60
N GLY A 646 6.31 1.70 24.78
CA GLY A 646 6.69 2.44 25.99
C GLY A 646 5.59 3.20 26.73
N VAL A 647 4.37 3.32 26.16
CA VAL A 647 3.27 4.11 26.75
C VAL A 647 2.95 3.70 28.19
N CYS A 648 2.88 2.39 28.45
CA CYS A 648 2.61 1.87 29.79
C CYS A 648 3.77 2.12 30.76
N ALA A 649 5.02 2.09 30.28
CA ALA A 649 6.21 2.37 31.08
C ALA A 649 6.21 3.84 31.53
N SER A 650 5.99 4.77 30.59
CA SER A 650 5.93 6.21 30.88
C SER A 650 4.79 6.61 31.83
N ALA A 651 3.68 5.87 31.81
CA ALA A 651 2.50 6.18 32.61
C ALA A 651 2.50 5.49 33.99
N CYS A 652 3.44 4.59 34.29
CA CYS A 652 3.44 3.82 35.52
C CYS A 652 3.86 4.69 36.72
N PRO A 653 2.94 5.05 37.65
CA PRO A 653 3.30 5.96 38.75
C PRO A 653 4.26 5.31 39.75
N SER A 654 4.25 3.98 39.87
CA SER A 654 5.14 3.25 40.76
C SER A 654 6.48 2.89 40.12
N ARG A 655 6.76 3.34 38.88
CA ARG A 655 7.94 2.94 38.08
C ARG A 655 8.18 1.42 38.11
N ALA A 656 7.09 0.66 38.07
CA ALA A 656 7.13 -0.80 38.11
C ALA A 656 7.23 -1.42 36.71
N ILE A 657 7.08 -0.62 35.65
CA ILE A 657 7.15 -1.09 34.27
C ILE A 657 8.44 -0.54 33.65
N THR A 658 9.27 -1.43 33.14
CA THR A 658 10.52 -1.11 32.45
C THR A 658 10.33 -1.38 30.96
N LEU A 659 10.71 -0.43 30.10
CA LEU A 659 10.87 -0.68 28.67
C LEU A 659 12.34 -1.03 28.40
N HIS A 660 12.61 -2.28 28.05
CA HIS A 660 13.97 -2.74 27.80
C HIS A 660 14.60 -2.01 26.59
N GLY A 661 15.86 -1.61 26.75
CA GLY A 661 16.60 -0.79 25.77
C GLY A 661 16.19 0.70 25.71
N PHE A 662 15.18 1.11 26.48
CA PHE A 662 14.76 2.50 26.67
C PHE A 662 14.33 2.74 28.13
N THR A 663 15.15 2.33 29.08
CA THR A 663 14.86 2.52 30.51
C THR A 663 14.82 3.99 30.88
N THR A 664 14.17 4.33 31.99
CA THR A 664 14.11 5.73 32.47
C THR A 664 15.53 6.30 32.64
N GLU A 665 16.42 5.50 33.23
CA GLU A 665 17.81 5.86 33.50
C GLU A 665 18.59 6.07 32.20
N GLN A 666 18.35 5.23 31.18
CA GLN A 666 18.92 5.40 29.85
C GLN A 666 18.49 6.72 29.21
N ILE A 667 17.19 7.04 29.23
CA ILE A 667 16.65 8.27 28.63
C ILE A 667 17.10 9.52 29.41
N GLU A 668 17.09 9.49 30.74
CA GLU A 668 17.59 10.59 31.57
C GLU A 668 19.08 10.85 31.28
N SER A 669 19.90 9.80 31.17
CA SER A 669 21.32 9.94 30.82
C SER A 669 21.53 10.53 29.42
N GLN A 670 20.69 10.15 28.43
CA GLN A 670 20.71 10.78 27.11
C GLN A 670 20.43 12.27 27.15
N ILE A 671 19.48 12.70 27.98
CA ILE A 671 19.07 14.10 28.10
C ILE A 671 20.16 14.91 28.80
N GLU A 672 20.70 14.40 29.91
CA GLU A 672 21.81 15.04 30.63
C GLU A 672 23.01 15.27 29.72
N ALA A 673 23.32 14.29 28.86
CA ALA A 673 24.38 14.38 27.85
C ALA A 673 24.07 15.33 26.68
N LEU A 674 22.96 16.07 26.68
CA LEU A 674 22.71 17.17 25.74
C LEU A 674 22.86 18.54 26.38
N THR A 675 22.99 18.60 27.72
CA THR A 675 22.92 19.84 28.52
C THR A 675 24.28 20.41 28.93
N PHE A 676 25.39 19.83 28.47
CA PHE A 676 26.74 20.36 28.69
C PHE A 676 27.15 21.46 27.69
#